data_AF-A0A933TWE5-F1
#
_entry.id   AF-A0A933TWE5-F1
#
_cell.length_a   1.000
_cell.length_b   1.000
_cell.length_c   1.000
_cell.angle_alpha   90.00
_cell.angle_beta   90.00
_cell.angle_gamma   90.00
#
_symmetry.space_group_name_H-M   'P 1'
#
loop_
_entity.id
_entity.type
_entity.pdbx_description
1 polymer ?
#
loop_
_entity_poly.entity_id
_entity_poly.type
_entity_poly.pdbx_seq_one_letter_code
_entity_poly.pdbx_strand_id
1 'polypeptide(L)'
;MNAALQHRDVEKVKYHGEITLRKLKSLSFSPLEEFILYYWLGTVYYESKEYTNSVDVFYKASMLARKHSLTPAYGAYISVMMGNNFMLLRNISPAIEQFHKAEQYFHKYGTDTYPMNQDEYYTTIIGLAYCYLYRNQLEKVREIIETKLINHEDGVVANRFFLINYHHLKGEYEIALKDNDKARNAFNECIRLSEKLNLPVATLEAKIHIAFIDLIENKNESAADILMSVIQSARKTKLNDIVGEASLLLSKCYALLNMPDKAVAIERGIKPILKKIDIGWLYERSREYEHFYNRLQSEGRQNGQAAPEVLSDIINDRHERARHKDVIVGKSLVMRDIYYLVEKIASTDLPILIQGETGTGKELIARALHRNSLRKDKNLLSLNCGSLPETLLESELFGYVKGAFTGAVEDKKGYMEIASEGTLFLDEIADMSLKMQQRLLRALEEKQIWKIGCEKPTAINARFVFASNQDVEQLIAKKLFREDLFYRINTIIVSLPPLRDRKEDIPLLASHFIGLYSSGGNVIAIPDKVMDILMNYPWPGNIRELENEIKKICVLHKDIAMLKESMLSDAICTCRMRDMRSTDGVKGLRELKADFERDTIAKTIKECKGNISMAARLLKYSRVVLHRKMKALKIVT
;
A
#
# COMPACT_ATOMS: atom_id res chain seq x y z
N MET A 1 -24.59 -4.76 3.50
CA MET A 1 -23.82 -5.66 2.60
C MET A 1 -22.33 -5.35 2.68
N ASN A 2 -21.85 -4.14 2.39
CA ASN A 2 -20.41 -3.79 2.52
C ASN A 2 -19.80 -4.08 3.90
N ALA A 3 -20.52 -3.77 4.99
CA ALA A 3 -20.06 -4.15 6.33
C ALA A 3 -19.99 -5.68 6.54
N ALA A 4 -20.90 -6.45 5.93
CA ALA A 4 -20.87 -7.91 6.00
C ALA A 4 -19.72 -8.49 5.16
N LEU A 5 -19.42 -7.91 3.99
CA LEU A 5 -18.24 -8.21 3.18
C LEU A 5 -16.94 -7.96 3.97
N GLN A 6 -16.83 -6.82 4.66
CA GLN A 6 -15.66 -6.50 5.49
C GLN A 6 -15.43 -7.52 6.61
N HIS A 7 -16.51 -8.09 7.16
CA HIS A 7 -16.44 -9.15 8.17
C HIS A 7 -16.45 -10.58 7.58
N ARG A 8 -16.37 -10.74 6.25
CA ARG A 8 -16.45 -12.03 5.54
C ARG A 8 -17.68 -12.88 5.90
N ASP A 9 -18.78 -12.23 6.24
CA ASP A 9 -20.04 -12.87 6.64
C ASP A 9 -20.93 -13.14 5.41
N VAL A 10 -20.68 -14.27 4.75
CA VAL A 10 -21.32 -14.65 3.47
C VAL A 10 -22.84 -14.83 3.63
N GLU A 11 -23.31 -15.35 4.76
CA GLU A 11 -24.75 -15.53 4.99
C GLU A 11 -25.50 -14.21 5.09
N LYS A 12 -24.93 -13.22 5.79
CA LYS A 12 -25.51 -11.88 5.81
C LYS A 12 -25.47 -11.20 4.44
N VAL A 13 -24.43 -11.44 3.64
CA VAL A 13 -24.39 -10.92 2.26
C VAL A 13 -25.53 -11.52 1.42
N LYS A 14 -25.76 -12.83 1.49
CA LYS A 14 -26.90 -13.50 0.83
C LYS A 14 -28.23 -12.93 1.27
N TYR A 15 -28.47 -12.89 2.58
CA TYR A 15 -29.71 -12.42 3.17
C TYR A 15 -30.07 -11.00 2.71
N HIS A 16 -29.11 -10.08 2.78
CA HIS A 16 -29.33 -8.71 2.34
C HIS A 16 -29.41 -8.58 0.81
N GLY A 17 -28.70 -9.40 0.06
CA GLY A 17 -28.79 -9.44 -1.40
C GLY A 17 -30.17 -9.88 -1.88
N GLU A 18 -30.76 -10.90 -1.27
CA GLU A 18 -32.13 -11.33 -1.57
C GLU A 18 -33.17 -10.25 -1.24
N ILE A 19 -33.01 -9.55 -0.12
CA ILE A 19 -33.88 -8.43 0.24
C ILE A 19 -33.76 -7.33 -0.81
N THR A 20 -32.55 -7.05 -1.27
CA THR A 20 -32.29 -6.03 -2.31
C THR A 20 -32.95 -6.43 -3.63
N LEU A 21 -32.82 -7.69 -4.06
CA LEU A 21 -33.49 -8.22 -5.26
C LEU A 21 -35.01 -8.17 -5.17
N ARG A 22 -35.58 -8.43 -4.00
CA ARG A 22 -37.03 -8.31 -3.76
C ARG A 22 -37.47 -6.85 -3.84
N LYS A 23 -36.72 -5.93 -3.22
CA LYS A 23 -37.02 -4.49 -3.24
C LYS A 23 -36.91 -3.89 -4.64
N LEU A 24 -35.92 -4.33 -5.43
CA LEU A 24 -35.75 -3.96 -6.84
C LEU A 24 -37.01 -4.25 -7.68
N LYS A 25 -37.72 -5.34 -7.40
CA LYS A 25 -38.97 -5.68 -8.10
C LYS A 25 -40.19 -4.87 -7.63
N SER A 26 -40.14 -4.31 -6.42
CA SER A 26 -41.28 -3.61 -5.80
C SER A 26 -41.24 -2.09 -5.91
N LEU A 27 -40.08 -1.53 -6.30
CA LEU A 27 -39.85 -0.09 -6.37
C LEU A 27 -39.59 0.32 -7.82
N SER A 28 -40.02 1.51 -8.21
CA SER A 28 -39.76 2.08 -9.53
C SER A 28 -38.38 2.73 -9.56
N PHE A 29 -37.48 2.22 -10.41
CA PHE A 29 -36.16 2.79 -10.67
C PHE A 29 -36.05 3.24 -12.12
N SER A 30 -35.20 4.23 -12.40
CA SER A 30 -34.77 4.49 -13.76
C SER A 30 -33.89 3.34 -14.29
N PRO A 31 -33.80 3.13 -15.62
CA PRO A 31 -32.97 2.08 -16.18
C PRO A 31 -31.48 2.14 -15.78
N LEU A 32 -30.96 3.35 -15.53
CA LEU A 32 -29.59 3.56 -15.10
C LEU A 32 -29.39 3.16 -13.62
N GLU A 33 -30.33 3.52 -12.75
CA GLU A 33 -30.29 3.13 -11.33
C GLU A 33 -30.43 1.62 -11.17
N GLU A 34 -31.35 1.00 -11.91
CA GLU A 34 -31.54 -0.44 -11.92
C GLU A 34 -30.27 -1.17 -12.41
N PHE A 35 -29.64 -0.63 -13.46
CA PHE A 35 -28.36 -1.12 -13.96
C PHE A 35 -27.25 -1.03 -12.91
N ILE A 36 -27.05 0.13 -12.27
CA ILE A 36 -26.00 0.34 -11.25
C ILE A 36 -26.21 -0.62 -10.07
N LEU A 37 -27.46 -0.83 -9.65
CA LEU A 37 -27.78 -1.72 -8.53
C LEU A 37 -27.49 -3.18 -8.87
N TYR A 38 -27.85 -3.66 -10.07
CA TYR A 38 -27.49 -5.01 -10.52
C TYR A 38 -25.97 -5.15 -10.70
N TYR A 39 -25.31 -4.16 -11.30
CA TYR A 39 -23.85 -4.16 -11.46
C TYR A 39 -23.14 -4.29 -10.11
N TRP A 40 -23.50 -3.43 -9.15
CA TRP A 40 -22.92 -3.45 -7.80
C TRP A 40 -23.20 -4.75 -7.06
N LEU A 41 -24.44 -5.26 -7.13
CA LEU A 41 -24.82 -6.52 -6.48
C LEU A 41 -24.04 -7.72 -7.07
N GLY A 42 -23.74 -7.69 -8.37
CA GLY A 42 -22.94 -8.71 -9.05
C GLY A 42 -21.52 -8.76 -8.48
N THR A 43 -20.88 -7.60 -8.32
CA THR A 43 -19.55 -7.48 -7.71
C THR A 43 -19.55 -7.97 -6.26
N VAL A 44 -20.56 -7.60 -5.47
CA VAL A 44 -20.69 -8.05 -4.08
C VAL A 44 -20.84 -9.58 -3.96
N TYR A 45 -21.63 -10.19 -4.84
CA TYR A 45 -21.76 -11.65 -4.87
C TYR A 45 -20.47 -12.34 -5.32
N TYR A 46 -19.77 -11.78 -6.31
CA TYR A 46 -18.47 -12.28 -6.75
C TYR A 46 -17.44 -12.29 -5.62
N GLU A 47 -17.31 -11.18 -4.89
CA GLU A 47 -16.40 -11.07 -3.73
C GLU A 47 -16.77 -12.04 -2.59
N SER A 48 -18.05 -12.37 -2.47
CA SER A 48 -18.57 -13.33 -1.49
C SER A 48 -18.47 -14.80 -1.93
N LYS A 49 -17.86 -15.08 -3.10
CA LYS A 49 -17.77 -16.41 -3.73
C LYS A 49 -19.10 -17.03 -4.14
N GLU A 50 -20.15 -16.21 -4.29
CA GLU A 50 -21.49 -16.62 -4.71
C GLU A 50 -21.64 -16.49 -6.23
N TYR A 51 -20.85 -17.28 -6.95
CA TYR A 51 -20.66 -17.09 -8.40
C TYR A 51 -21.94 -17.28 -9.21
N THR A 52 -22.82 -18.20 -8.81
CA THR A 52 -24.11 -18.41 -9.50
C THR A 52 -25.01 -17.17 -9.42
N ASN A 53 -25.17 -16.60 -8.21
CA ASN A 53 -25.96 -15.39 -8.00
C ASN A 53 -25.32 -14.19 -8.69
N SER A 54 -24.00 -14.09 -8.67
CA SER A 54 -23.23 -13.08 -9.38
C SER A 54 -23.51 -13.12 -10.89
N VAL A 55 -23.47 -14.30 -11.53
CA VAL A 55 -23.79 -14.47 -12.96
C VAL A 55 -25.21 -14.00 -13.28
N ASP A 56 -26.21 -14.42 -12.49
CA ASP A 56 -27.61 -14.07 -12.73
C ASP A 56 -27.85 -12.56 -12.69
N VAL A 57 -27.18 -11.88 -11.75
CA VAL A 57 -27.31 -10.44 -11.56
C VAL A 57 -26.53 -9.68 -12.63
N PHE A 58 -25.32 -10.12 -13.00
CA PHE A 58 -24.57 -9.54 -14.12
C PHE A 58 -25.26 -9.75 -15.47
N TYR A 59 -25.96 -10.87 -15.67
CA TYR A 59 -26.76 -11.11 -16.86
C TYR A 59 -27.90 -10.08 -16.98
N LYS A 60 -28.60 -9.79 -15.87
CA LYS A 60 -29.64 -8.74 -15.83
C LYS A 60 -29.07 -7.35 -16.11
N ALA A 61 -27.92 -7.01 -15.51
CA ALA A 61 -27.21 -5.76 -15.79
C ALA A 61 -26.86 -5.66 -17.29
N SER A 62 -26.36 -6.74 -17.90
CA SER A 62 -26.03 -6.79 -19.33
C SER A 62 -27.25 -6.57 -20.22
N MET A 63 -28.40 -7.18 -19.88
CA MET A 63 -29.64 -6.97 -20.62
C MET A 63 -30.14 -5.53 -20.56
N LEU A 64 -30.12 -4.92 -19.37
CA LEU A 64 -30.51 -3.51 -19.19
C LEU A 64 -29.57 -2.57 -19.96
N ALA A 65 -28.26 -2.82 -19.89
CA ALA A 65 -27.27 -2.04 -20.62
C ALA A 65 -27.51 -2.08 -22.13
N ARG A 66 -27.81 -3.26 -22.69
CA ARG A 66 -28.13 -3.40 -24.13
C ARG A 66 -29.44 -2.72 -24.51
N LYS A 67 -30.49 -2.93 -23.71
CA LYS A 67 -31.84 -2.40 -23.97
C LYS A 67 -31.87 -0.87 -23.96
N HIS A 68 -31.06 -0.24 -23.10
CA HIS A 68 -31.04 1.21 -22.90
C HIS A 68 -29.78 1.89 -23.43
N SER A 69 -28.97 1.18 -24.24
CA SER A 69 -27.71 1.68 -24.81
C SER A 69 -26.79 2.35 -23.78
N LEU A 70 -26.70 1.77 -22.58
CA LEU A 70 -25.81 2.25 -21.53
C LEU A 70 -24.35 2.04 -21.95
N THR A 71 -23.45 2.90 -21.48
CA THR A 71 -22.05 3.04 -21.90
C THR A 71 -21.32 1.72 -22.17
N PRO A 72 -20.68 1.54 -23.34
CA PRO A 72 -20.00 0.30 -23.74
C PRO A 72 -18.93 -0.21 -22.77
N ALA A 73 -18.33 0.69 -21.98
CA ALA A 73 -17.28 0.36 -21.01
C ALA A 73 -17.72 -0.63 -19.93
N TYR A 74 -18.96 -0.53 -19.45
CA TYR A 74 -19.48 -1.50 -18.50
C TYR A 74 -19.84 -2.83 -19.16
N GLY A 75 -20.17 -2.83 -20.45
CA GLY A 75 -20.41 -4.07 -21.19
C GLY A 75 -19.17 -4.96 -21.23
N ALA A 76 -17.99 -4.37 -21.43
CA ALA A 76 -16.70 -5.06 -21.35
C ALA A 76 -16.48 -5.69 -19.98
N TYR A 77 -16.56 -4.87 -18.92
CA TYR A 77 -16.32 -5.33 -17.54
C TYR A 77 -17.31 -6.41 -17.10
N ILE A 78 -18.60 -6.27 -17.42
CA ILE A 78 -19.61 -7.31 -17.13
C ILE A 78 -19.23 -8.62 -17.81
N SER A 79 -18.76 -8.57 -19.07
CA SER A 79 -18.27 -9.77 -19.77
C SER A 79 -17.02 -10.37 -19.12
N VAL A 80 -16.06 -9.56 -18.64
CA VAL A 80 -14.91 -10.07 -17.87
C VAL A 80 -15.37 -10.78 -16.60
N MET A 81 -16.23 -10.13 -15.82
CA MET A 81 -16.74 -10.69 -14.56
C MET A 81 -17.55 -11.96 -14.80
N MET A 82 -18.46 -11.98 -15.77
CA MET A 82 -19.21 -13.20 -16.12
C MET A 82 -18.27 -14.32 -16.60
N GLY A 83 -17.25 -14.00 -17.39
CA GLY A 83 -16.21 -14.95 -17.80
C GLY A 83 -15.50 -15.57 -16.60
N ASN A 84 -15.06 -14.75 -15.65
CA ASN A 84 -14.42 -15.20 -14.41
C ASN A 84 -15.35 -16.07 -13.57
N ASN A 85 -16.62 -15.69 -13.39
CA ASN A 85 -17.58 -16.50 -12.66
C ASN A 85 -17.82 -17.86 -13.32
N PHE A 86 -18.02 -17.90 -14.64
CA PHE A 86 -18.21 -19.16 -15.36
C PHE A 86 -16.99 -20.07 -15.30
N MET A 87 -15.79 -19.48 -15.40
CA MET A 87 -14.54 -20.20 -15.22
C MET A 87 -14.44 -20.81 -13.82
N LEU A 88 -14.76 -20.05 -12.77
CA LEU A 88 -14.78 -20.53 -11.38
C LEU A 88 -15.84 -21.60 -11.11
N LEU A 89 -16.98 -21.54 -11.82
CA LEU A 89 -18.01 -22.57 -11.83
C LEU A 89 -17.67 -23.78 -12.72
N ARG A 90 -16.49 -23.82 -13.35
CA ARG A 90 -16.05 -24.83 -14.33
C ARG A 90 -16.95 -24.96 -15.56
N ASN A 91 -17.72 -23.93 -15.87
CA ASN A 91 -18.53 -23.85 -17.07
C ASN A 91 -17.74 -23.16 -18.18
N ILE A 92 -16.90 -23.91 -18.87
CA ILE A 92 -15.84 -23.36 -19.74
C ILE A 92 -16.38 -22.76 -21.05
N SER A 93 -17.43 -23.35 -21.63
CA SER A 93 -17.97 -22.86 -22.92
C SER A 93 -18.51 -21.42 -22.82
N PRO A 94 -19.36 -21.10 -21.82
CA PRO A 94 -19.82 -19.73 -21.60
C PRO A 94 -18.70 -18.80 -21.14
N ALA A 95 -17.71 -19.30 -20.40
CA ALA A 95 -16.54 -18.49 -20.01
C ALA A 95 -15.78 -17.98 -21.24
N ILE A 96 -15.46 -18.89 -22.18
CA ILE A 96 -14.79 -18.54 -23.45
C ILE A 96 -15.60 -17.50 -24.24
N GLU A 97 -16.92 -17.71 -24.34
CA GLU A 97 -17.80 -16.78 -25.05
C GLU A 97 -17.78 -15.37 -24.43
N GLN A 98 -17.81 -15.28 -23.11
CA GLN A 98 -17.77 -14.01 -22.40
C GLN A 98 -16.41 -13.32 -22.50
N PHE A 99 -15.31 -14.05 -22.42
CA PHE A 99 -14.00 -13.43 -22.59
C PHE A 99 -13.75 -12.97 -24.03
N HIS A 100 -14.21 -13.69 -25.06
CA HIS A 100 -14.17 -13.19 -26.44
C HIS A 100 -15.01 -11.91 -26.62
N LYS A 101 -16.17 -11.84 -25.98
CA LYS A 101 -16.99 -10.62 -25.98
C LYS A 101 -16.23 -9.46 -25.32
N ALA A 102 -15.62 -9.68 -24.16
CA ALA A 102 -14.81 -8.67 -23.50
C ALA A 102 -13.63 -8.22 -24.39
N GLU A 103 -12.91 -9.15 -25.00
CA GLU A 103 -11.82 -8.85 -25.93
C GLU A 103 -12.28 -7.98 -27.11
N GLN A 104 -13.45 -8.26 -27.70
CA GLN A 104 -14.03 -7.43 -28.76
C GLN A 104 -14.34 -6.00 -28.29
N TYR A 105 -14.80 -5.84 -27.05
CA TYR A 105 -14.99 -4.51 -26.48
C TYR A 105 -13.67 -3.76 -26.35
N PHE A 106 -12.62 -4.40 -25.81
CA PHE A 106 -11.29 -3.79 -25.67
C PHE A 106 -10.71 -3.37 -27.02
N HIS A 107 -10.85 -4.19 -28.06
CA HIS A 107 -10.41 -3.83 -29.41
C HIS A 107 -11.18 -2.64 -30.00
N LYS A 108 -12.47 -2.53 -29.68
CA LYS A 108 -13.35 -1.48 -30.24
C LYS A 108 -13.22 -0.14 -29.53
N TYR A 109 -12.98 -0.13 -28.22
CA TYR A 109 -13.06 1.09 -27.39
C TYR A 109 -11.75 1.46 -26.68
N GLY A 110 -10.71 0.62 -26.74
CA GLY A 110 -9.42 0.87 -26.10
C GLY A 110 -9.40 0.56 -24.60
N THR A 111 -8.28 0.89 -23.93
CA THR A 111 -8.01 0.59 -22.51
C THR A 111 -7.84 1.84 -21.63
N ASP A 112 -8.28 3.01 -22.11
CA ASP A 112 -8.01 4.31 -21.46
C ASP A 112 -9.17 4.83 -20.60
N THR A 113 -10.22 4.02 -20.39
CA THR A 113 -11.45 4.48 -19.73
C THR A 113 -11.92 3.48 -18.67
N TYR A 114 -12.07 3.92 -17.41
CA TYR A 114 -12.61 3.04 -16.37
C TYR A 114 -14.06 2.61 -16.69
N PRO A 115 -14.45 1.33 -16.49
CA PRO A 115 -13.66 0.24 -15.91
C PRO A 115 -12.78 -0.56 -16.91
N MET A 116 -12.72 -0.18 -18.19
CA MET A 116 -11.84 -0.78 -19.20
C MET A 116 -10.40 -0.25 -19.12
N ASN A 117 -9.60 -0.83 -18.23
CA ASN A 117 -8.16 -0.56 -18.13
C ASN A 117 -7.32 -1.73 -18.69
N GLN A 118 -6.01 -1.55 -18.76
CA GLN A 118 -5.08 -2.59 -19.22
C GLN A 118 -5.13 -3.85 -18.34
N ASP A 119 -5.31 -3.72 -17.02
CA ASP A 119 -5.39 -4.87 -16.10
C ASP A 119 -6.59 -5.79 -16.41
N GLU A 120 -7.76 -5.22 -16.74
CA GLU A 120 -8.96 -5.97 -17.10
C GLU A 120 -8.83 -6.62 -18.48
N TYR A 121 -8.13 -5.98 -19.42
CA TYR A 121 -7.78 -6.58 -20.70
C TYR A 121 -6.88 -7.82 -20.47
N TYR A 122 -5.83 -7.71 -19.67
CA TYR A 122 -4.98 -8.87 -19.37
C TYR A 122 -5.71 -9.98 -18.62
N THR A 123 -6.58 -9.62 -17.66
CA THR A 123 -7.45 -10.59 -16.98
C THR A 123 -8.30 -11.37 -17.98
N THR A 124 -8.80 -10.71 -19.01
CA THR A 124 -9.55 -11.34 -20.11
C THR A 124 -8.71 -12.31 -20.93
N ILE A 125 -7.53 -11.88 -21.37
CA ILE A 125 -6.62 -12.70 -22.19
C ILE A 125 -6.12 -13.92 -21.41
N ILE A 126 -5.82 -13.74 -20.12
CA ILE A 126 -5.45 -14.81 -19.19
C ILE A 126 -6.62 -15.79 -19.01
N GLY A 127 -7.84 -15.28 -18.77
CA GLY A 127 -9.04 -16.11 -18.66
C GLY A 127 -9.28 -16.98 -19.91
N LEU A 128 -9.05 -16.44 -21.12
CA LEU A 128 -9.14 -17.19 -22.37
C LEU A 128 -8.11 -18.31 -22.45
N ALA A 129 -6.84 -17.99 -22.20
CA ALA A 129 -5.77 -18.98 -22.25
C ALA A 129 -6.00 -20.10 -21.21
N TYR A 130 -6.55 -19.77 -20.03
CA TYR A 130 -6.90 -20.78 -19.03
C TYR A 130 -8.05 -21.69 -19.49
N CYS A 131 -9.10 -21.11 -20.09
CA CYS A 131 -10.21 -21.89 -20.62
C CYS A 131 -9.78 -22.84 -21.76
N TYR A 132 -8.87 -22.40 -22.62
CA TYR A 132 -8.31 -23.24 -23.68
C TYR A 132 -7.37 -24.31 -23.13
N LEU A 133 -6.61 -23.99 -22.09
CA LEU A 133 -5.81 -24.95 -21.36
C LEU A 133 -6.68 -26.05 -20.74
N TYR A 134 -7.79 -25.69 -20.09
CA TYR A 134 -8.76 -26.65 -19.55
C TYR A 134 -9.33 -27.59 -20.62
N ARG A 135 -9.49 -27.10 -21.85
CA ARG A 135 -9.92 -27.90 -23.01
C ARG A 135 -8.78 -28.65 -23.72
N ASN A 136 -7.56 -28.61 -23.17
CA ASN A 136 -6.36 -29.20 -23.77
C ASN A 136 -6.06 -28.67 -25.19
N GLN A 137 -6.46 -27.42 -25.50
CA GLN A 137 -6.25 -26.76 -26.79
C GLN A 137 -4.93 -25.97 -26.79
N LEU A 138 -3.81 -26.69 -26.71
CA LEU A 138 -2.50 -26.10 -26.40
C LEU A 138 -1.97 -25.16 -27.48
N GLU A 139 -2.28 -25.40 -28.76
CA GLU A 139 -1.89 -24.49 -29.85
C GLU A 139 -2.52 -23.10 -29.68
N LYS A 140 -3.79 -23.02 -29.22
CA LYS A 140 -4.45 -21.75 -28.95
C LYS A 140 -3.90 -21.05 -27.72
N VAL A 141 -3.52 -21.83 -26.70
CA VAL A 141 -2.86 -21.30 -25.50
C VAL A 141 -1.53 -20.68 -25.89
N ARG A 142 -0.74 -21.40 -26.70
CA ARG A 142 0.53 -20.93 -27.24
C ARG A 142 0.36 -19.65 -28.06
N GLU A 143 -0.59 -19.64 -28.99
CA GLU A 143 -0.91 -18.47 -29.80
C GLU A 143 -1.24 -17.25 -28.92
N ILE A 144 -2.11 -17.40 -27.92
CA ILE A 144 -2.47 -16.32 -27.00
C ILE A 144 -1.24 -15.81 -26.24
N ILE A 145 -0.41 -16.72 -25.74
CA ILE A 145 0.78 -16.36 -24.97
C ILE A 145 1.79 -15.61 -25.86
N GLU A 146 2.13 -16.17 -27.03
CA GLU A 146 3.12 -15.60 -27.95
C GLU A 146 2.68 -14.29 -28.59
N THR A 147 1.39 -14.17 -28.95
CA THR A 147 0.90 -12.99 -29.69
C THR A 147 0.40 -11.88 -28.77
N LYS A 148 -0.25 -12.22 -27.65
CA LYS A 148 -0.98 -11.26 -26.81
C LYS A 148 -0.36 -11.01 -25.43
N LEU A 149 0.46 -11.92 -24.90
CA LEU A 149 1.03 -11.81 -23.54
C LEU A 149 2.55 -11.56 -23.51
N ILE A 150 3.33 -12.08 -24.46
CA ILE A 150 4.80 -11.97 -24.48
C ILE A 150 5.29 -10.64 -25.06
N ASN A 151 4.54 -10.00 -25.96
CA ASN A 151 4.98 -8.79 -26.65
C ASN A 151 4.79 -7.48 -25.85
N HIS A 152 4.35 -7.55 -24.59
CA HIS A 152 4.15 -6.38 -23.74
C HIS A 152 5.05 -6.43 -22.50
N GLU A 153 5.59 -5.26 -22.13
CA GLU A 153 6.47 -4.95 -20.98
C GLU A 153 6.90 -6.18 -20.13
N ASP A 154 8.09 -6.69 -20.44
CA ASP A 154 8.92 -7.56 -19.61
C ASP A 154 8.26 -8.83 -19.03
N GLY A 155 7.38 -9.53 -19.75
CA GLY A 155 7.02 -10.93 -19.43
C GLY A 155 6.29 -11.14 -18.09
N VAL A 156 6.03 -10.07 -17.33
CA VAL A 156 5.36 -10.07 -16.02
C VAL A 156 3.93 -10.60 -16.16
N VAL A 157 3.25 -10.31 -17.27
CA VAL A 157 1.87 -10.75 -17.51
C VAL A 157 1.81 -12.24 -17.89
N ALA A 158 2.79 -12.75 -18.65
CA ALA A 158 2.92 -14.18 -18.93
C ALA A 158 3.25 -14.96 -17.64
N ASN A 159 4.11 -14.42 -16.78
CA ASN A 159 4.35 -14.98 -15.45
C ASN A 159 3.09 -14.93 -14.56
N ARG A 160 2.30 -13.86 -14.62
CA ARG A 160 0.98 -13.78 -13.95
C ARG A 160 -0.01 -14.82 -14.49
N PHE A 161 0.01 -15.15 -15.78
CA PHE A 161 -0.80 -16.23 -16.34
C PHE A 161 -0.49 -17.59 -15.69
N PHE A 162 0.80 -17.91 -15.49
CA PHE A 162 1.21 -19.13 -14.80
C PHE A 162 0.98 -19.06 -13.28
N LEU A 163 1.16 -17.89 -12.66
CA LEU A 163 0.75 -17.63 -11.27
C LEU A 163 -0.77 -17.65 -11.09
N ILE A 164 -1.58 -17.55 -12.15
CA ILE A 164 -3.03 -17.70 -12.07
C ILE A 164 -3.46 -19.17 -12.07
N ASN A 165 -2.66 -20.10 -12.62
CA ASN A 165 -2.80 -21.52 -12.25
C ASN A 165 -2.57 -21.70 -10.73
N TYR A 166 -1.67 -20.92 -10.14
CA TYR A 166 -1.48 -20.82 -8.69
C TYR A 166 -2.63 -20.05 -7.97
N HIS A 167 -3.28 -19.05 -8.59
CA HIS A 167 -4.47 -18.39 -8.03
C HIS A 167 -5.79 -19.15 -8.24
N HIS A 168 -5.83 -20.23 -9.02
CA HIS A 168 -6.89 -21.22 -8.88
C HIS A 168 -6.81 -21.91 -7.51
N LEU A 169 -5.60 -22.01 -6.94
CA LEU A 169 -5.42 -22.23 -5.52
C LEU A 169 -5.74 -20.98 -4.68
N LYS A 170 -6.33 -19.86 -5.09
CA LYS A 170 -6.74 -18.84 -4.08
C LYS A 170 -7.88 -19.36 -3.17
N GLY A 171 -8.56 -20.42 -3.59
CA GLY A 171 -9.40 -21.28 -2.73
C GLY A 171 -8.62 -22.37 -1.98
N GLU A 172 -7.41 -22.70 -2.44
CA GLU A 172 -6.52 -23.72 -1.90
C GLU A 172 -5.15 -23.16 -1.43
N TYR A 173 -4.96 -21.87 -1.23
CA TYR A 173 -3.65 -21.23 -0.98
C TYR A 173 -3.45 -21.23 0.52
N GLU A 174 -4.53 -20.91 1.24
CA GLU A 174 -4.70 -21.25 2.65
C GLU A 174 -4.76 -22.77 2.90
N ILE A 175 -4.96 -23.60 1.88
CA ILE A 175 -4.94 -25.08 1.96
C ILE A 175 -3.56 -25.65 1.59
N ALA A 176 -2.84 -25.05 0.65
CA ALA A 176 -1.53 -25.43 0.13
C ALA A 176 -0.42 -24.93 1.06
N LEU A 177 -0.64 -23.82 1.77
CA LEU A 177 0.10 -23.49 2.99
C LEU A 177 -0.07 -24.54 4.11
N LYS A 178 -1.02 -25.48 3.97
CA LYS A 178 -1.24 -26.61 4.89
C LYS A 178 -0.90 -27.98 4.29
N ASP A 179 -0.64 -28.08 2.98
CA ASP A 179 -0.47 -29.35 2.24
C ASP A 179 0.56 -29.16 1.09
N ASN A 180 1.81 -29.51 1.38
CA ASN A 180 2.94 -29.34 0.48
C ASN A 180 2.88 -30.25 -0.76
N ASP A 181 2.24 -31.43 -0.66
CA ASP A 181 2.17 -32.39 -1.77
C ASP A 181 1.26 -31.88 -2.89
N LYS A 182 0.14 -31.22 -2.55
CA LYS A 182 -0.73 -30.59 -3.53
C LYS A 182 -0.04 -29.43 -4.25
N ALA A 183 0.69 -28.60 -3.50
CA ALA A 183 1.46 -27.50 -4.08
C ALA A 183 2.52 -28.03 -5.07
N ARG A 184 3.26 -29.08 -4.67
CA ARG A 184 4.27 -29.72 -5.51
C ARG A 184 3.68 -30.31 -6.78
N ASN A 185 2.55 -31.01 -6.70
CA ASN A 185 1.87 -31.56 -7.88
C ASN A 185 1.42 -30.45 -8.85
N ALA A 186 0.92 -29.32 -8.33
CA ALA A 186 0.55 -28.18 -9.14
C ALA A 186 1.75 -27.55 -9.87
N PHE A 187 2.90 -27.37 -9.19
CA PHE A 187 4.10 -26.84 -9.84
C PHE A 187 4.74 -27.81 -10.82
N ASN A 188 4.70 -29.12 -10.55
CA ASN A 188 5.12 -30.14 -11.52
C ASN A 188 4.25 -30.10 -12.78
N GLU A 189 2.94 -29.91 -12.62
CA GLU A 189 2.04 -29.72 -13.76
C GLU A 189 2.34 -28.41 -14.50
N CYS A 190 2.65 -27.33 -13.79
CA CYS A 190 3.10 -26.08 -14.41
C CYS A 190 4.36 -26.28 -15.25
N ILE A 191 5.37 -26.99 -14.74
CA ILE A 191 6.60 -27.33 -15.47
C ILE A 191 6.28 -28.14 -16.73
N ARG A 192 5.45 -29.19 -16.61
CA ARG A 192 5.06 -30.03 -17.74
C ARG A 192 4.38 -29.23 -18.84
N LEU A 193 3.48 -28.31 -18.44
CA LEU A 193 2.75 -27.46 -19.37
C LEU A 193 3.64 -26.37 -19.98
N SER A 194 4.49 -25.72 -19.19
CA SER A 194 5.39 -24.68 -19.68
C SER A 194 6.47 -25.26 -20.62
N GLU A 195 6.98 -26.46 -20.35
CA GLU A 195 7.90 -27.16 -21.25
C GLU A 195 7.20 -27.54 -22.57
N LYS A 196 5.95 -28.02 -22.51
CA LYS A 196 5.15 -28.33 -23.71
C LYS A 196 4.82 -27.09 -24.54
N LEU A 197 4.68 -25.94 -23.90
CA LEU A 197 4.43 -24.64 -24.54
C LEU A 197 5.72 -23.89 -24.91
N ASN A 198 6.90 -24.46 -24.64
CA ASN A 198 8.22 -23.85 -24.87
C ASN A 198 8.40 -22.49 -24.17
N LEU A 199 8.01 -22.41 -22.89
CA LEU A 199 8.06 -21.20 -22.08
C LEU A 199 9.15 -21.32 -21.00
N PRO A 200 10.41 -20.92 -21.30
CA PRO A 200 11.55 -21.16 -20.42
C PRO A 200 11.48 -20.37 -19.11
N VAL A 201 10.97 -19.14 -19.12
CA VAL A 201 10.82 -18.30 -17.91
C VAL A 201 9.88 -18.97 -16.90
N ALA A 202 8.67 -19.31 -17.33
CA ALA A 202 7.67 -19.99 -16.49
C ALA A 202 8.16 -21.35 -15.96
N THR A 203 8.91 -22.10 -16.78
CA THR A 203 9.50 -23.38 -16.38
C THR A 203 10.50 -23.20 -15.25
N LEU A 204 11.36 -22.18 -15.34
CA LEU A 204 12.38 -21.90 -14.35
C LEU A 204 11.77 -21.38 -13.05
N GLU A 205 10.75 -20.52 -13.13
CA GLU A 205 10.03 -20.02 -11.95
C GLU A 205 9.31 -21.15 -11.20
N ALA A 206 8.61 -22.04 -11.90
CA ALA A 206 7.95 -23.18 -11.27
C ALA A 206 8.97 -24.11 -10.57
N LYS A 207 10.16 -24.30 -11.15
CA LYS A 207 11.26 -25.05 -10.51
C LYS A 207 11.77 -24.37 -9.23
N ILE A 208 11.86 -23.04 -9.20
CA ILE A 208 12.20 -22.28 -7.97
C ILE A 208 11.17 -22.55 -6.86
N HIS A 209 9.88 -22.57 -7.19
CA HIS A 209 8.83 -22.87 -6.21
C HIS A 209 8.89 -24.31 -5.69
N ILE A 210 9.25 -25.30 -6.52
CA ILE A 210 9.49 -26.68 -6.04
C ILE A 210 10.68 -26.74 -5.10
N ALA A 211 11.80 -26.07 -5.44
CA ALA A 211 12.96 -26.00 -4.56
C ALA A 211 12.61 -25.35 -3.22
N PHE A 212 11.68 -24.39 -3.22
CA PHE A 212 11.16 -23.79 -1.99
C PHE A 212 10.33 -24.78 -1.16
N ILE A 213 9.47 -25.59 -1.78
CA ILE A 213 8.73 -26.65 -1.08
C ILE A 213 9.71 -27.69 -0.50
N ASP A 214 10.75 -28.07 -1.24
CA ASP A 214 11.81 -28.95 -0.75
C ASP A 214 12.52 -28.38 0.50
N LEU A 215 12.79 -27.08 0.52
CA LEU A 215 13.33 -26.39 1.69
C LEU A 215 12.37 -26.43 2.89
N ILE A 216 11.06 -26.28 2.68
CA ILE A 216 10.05 -26.41 3.75
C ILE A 216 10.04 -27.83 4.33
N GLU A 217 10.29 -28.84 3.50
CA GLU A 217 10.31 -30.25 3.92
C GLU A 217 11.69 -30.72 4.41
N ASN A 218 12.65 -29.80 4.62
CA ASN A 218 14.03 -30.10 4.99
C ASN A 218 14.79 -30.98 3.97
N LYS A 219 14.35 -31.03 2.71
CA LYS A 219 15.02 -31.72 1.59
C LYS A 219 16.07 -30.80 0.94
N ASN A 220 17.01 -30.33 1.75
CA ASN A 220 17.95 -29.26 1.38
C ASN A 220 18.88 -29.60 0.19
N GLU A 221 19.26 -30.87 0.03
CA GLU A 221 20.07 -31.33 -1.11
C GLU A 221 19.27 -31.28 -2.42
N SER A 222 18.03 -31.78 -2.41
CA SER A 222 17.10 -31.72 -3.55
C SER A 222 16.85 -30.28 -3.99
N ALA A 223 16.59 -29.39 -3.02
CA ALA A 223 16.44 -27.96 -3.30
C ALA A 223 17.68 -27.35 -3.95
N ALA A 224 18.88 -27.68 -3.45
CA ALA A 224 20.14 -27.17 -3.99
C ALA A 224 20.36 -27.62 -5.44
N ASP A 225 20.07 -28.89 -5.76
CA ASP A 225 20.20 -29.43 -7.11
C ASP A 225 19.25 -28.76 -8.10
N ILE A 226 17.99 -28.57 -7.71
CA ILE A 226 16.99 -27.86 -8.53
C ILE A 226 17.45 -26.43 -8.81
N LEU A 227 17.90 -25.70 -7.79
CA LEU A 227 18.33 -24.30 -7.94
C LEU A 227 19.59 -24.18 -8.79
N MET A 228 20.54 -25.12 -8.66
CA MET A 228 21.72 -25.18 -9.54
C MET A 228 21.32 -25.38 -11.00
N SER A 229 20.38 -26.29 -11.27
CA SER A 229 19.84 -26.51 -12.61
C SER A 229 19.15 -25.27 -13.18
N VAL A 230 18.37 -24.57 -12.35
CA VAL A 230 17.72 -23.30 -12.72
C VAL A 230 18.75 -22.24 -13.07
N ILE A 231 19.78 -22.03 -12.23
CA ILE A 231 20.83 -21.02 -12.46
C ILE A 231 21.58 -21.29 -13.78
N GLN A 232 21.94 -22.54 -14.05
CA GLN A 232 22.62 -22.91 -15.29
C GLN A 232 21.76 -22.62 -16.52
N SER A 233 20.48 -22.95 -16.46
CA SER A 233 19.53 -22.76 -17.55
C SER A 233 19.19 -21.29 -17.79
N ALA A 234 19.04 -20.52 -16.70
CA ALA A 234 18.78 -19.09 -16.73
C ALA A 234 19.99 -18.29 -17.26
N ARG A 235 21.22 -18.71 -16.96
CA ARG A 235 22.45 -18.10 -17.52
C ARG A 235 22.56 -18.29 -19.03
N LYS A 236 22.23 -19.47 -19.55
CA LYS A 236 22.22 -19.74 -21.00
C LYS A 236 21.23 -18.85 -21.75
N THR A 237 20.13 -18.49 -21.10
CA THR A 237 19.04 -17.67 -21.65
C THR A 237 19.14 -16.18 -21.26
N LYS A 238 20.20 -15.76 -20.56
CA LYS A 238 20.46 -14.38 -20.09
C LYS A 238 19.36 -13.80 -19.18
N LEU A 239 18.64 -14.64 -18.43
CA LEU A 239 17.59 -14.25 -17.49
C LEU A 239 18.19 -13.85 -16.13
N ASN A 240 18.73 -12.64 -16.01
CA ASN A 240 19.47 -12.18 -14.83
C ASN A 240 18.63 -12.15 -13.54
N ASP A 241 17.33 -11.90 -13.63
CA ASP A 241 16.42 -11.84 -12.49
C ASP A 241 16.23 -13.21 -11.84
N ILE A 242 15.95 -14.22 -12.66
CA ILE A 242 15.87 -15.63 -12.24
C ILE A 242 17.21 -16.12 -11.69
N VAL A 243 18.33 -15.72 -12.30
CA VAL A 243 19.66 -16.05 -11.77
C VAL A 243 19.87 -15.46 -10.37
N GLY A 244 19.44 -14.21 -10.15
CA GLY A 244 19.51 -13.55 -8.85
C GLY A 244 18.67 -14.26 -7.79
N GLU A 245 17.41 -14.57 -8.10
CA GLU A 245 16.47 -15.24 -7.20
C GLU A 245 16.94 -16.65 -6.82
N ALA A 246 17.25 -17.49 -7.81
CA ALA A 246 17.65 -18.87 -7.57
C ALA A 246 18.97 -18.96 -6.80
N SER A 247 19.92 -18.06 -7.07
CA SER A 247 21.20 -18.02 -6.34
C SER A 247 21.04 -17.62 -4.87
N LEU A 248 20.10 -16.71 -4.57
CA LEU A 248 19.83 -16.31 -3.19
C LEU A 248 19.24 -17.46 -2.37
N LEU A 249 18.32 -18.24 -2.96
CA LEU A 249 17.79 -19.45 -2.34
C LEU A 249 18.87 -20.52 -2.20
N LEU A 250 19.74 -20.69 -3.20
CA LEU A 250 20.80 -21.69 -3.18
C LEU A 250 21.85 -21.42 -2.09
N SER A 251 22.19 -20.14 -1.87
CA SER A 251 23.05 -19.75 -0.74
C SER A 251 22.49 -20.26 0.59
N LYS A 252 21.17 -20.13 0.78
CA LYS A 252 20.48 -20.60 1.99
C LYS A 252 20.48 -22.12 2.08
N CYS A 253 20.29 -22.85 0.98
CA CYS A 253 20.44 -24.30 0.96
C CYS A 253 21.82 -24.71 1.47
N TYR A 254 22.88 -24.05 0.98
CA TYR A 254 24.24 -24.34 1.43
C TYR A 254 24.51 -23.95 2.88
N ALA A 255 23.90 -22.87 3.39
CA ALA A 255 23.96 -22.57 4.81
C ALA A 255 23.30 -23.69 5.65
N LEU A 256 22.12 -24.18 5.25
CA LEU A 256 21.39 -25.26 5.92
C LEU A 256 22.09 -26.64 5.81
N LEU A 257 22.90 -26.83 4.77
CA LEU A 257 23.74 -28.03 4.56
C LEU A 257 25.10 -27.96 5.26
N ASN A 258 25.33 -26.98 6.16
CA ASN A 258 26.63 -26.76 6.82
C ASN A 258 27.79 -26.50 5.84
N MET A 259 27.52 -25.81 4.71
CA MET A 259 28.50 -25.41 3.70
C MET A 259 28.63 -23.87 3.59
N PRO A 260 29.07 -23.17 4.65
CA PRO A 260 29.07 -21.70 4.70
C PRO A 260 29.96 -21.05 3.64
N ASP A 261 31.10 -21.67 3.29
CA ASP A 261 32.01 -21.13 2.27
C ASP A 261 31.36 -21.08 0.88
N LYS A 262 30.55 -22.09 0.54
CA LYS A 262 29.81 -22.13 -0.73
C LYS A 262 28.69 -21.09 -0.76
N ALA A 263 27.99 -20.91 0.36
CA ALA A 263 26.96 -19.88 0.51
C ALA A 263 27.56 -18.47 0.26
N VAL A 264 28.66 -18.16 0.94
CA VAL A 264 29.38 -16.88 0.79
C VAL A 264 29.91 -16.67 -0.63
N ALA A 265 30.44 -17.71 -1.27
CA ALA A 265 30.93 -17.63 -2.65
C ALA A 265 29.81 -17.28 -3.65
N ILE A 266 28.62 -17.87 -3.49
CA ILE A 266 27.45 -17.55 -4.31
C ILE A 266 27.02 -16.09 -4.09
N GLU A 267 26.90 -15.66 -2.83
CA GLU A 267 26.46 -14.31 -2.48
C GLU A 267 27.41 -13.22 -3.02
N ARG A 268 28.72 -13.46 -2.95
CA ARG A 268 29.72 -12.58 -3.56
C ARG A 268 29.57 -12.51 -5.08
N GLY A 269 29.32 -13.65 -5.73
CA GLY A 269 29.16 -13.73 -7.18
C GLY A 269 27.92 -13.01 -7.72
N ILE A 270 26.83 -12.98 -6.95
CA ILE A 270 25.57 -12.33 -7.38
C ILE A 270 25.44 -10.86 -6.99
N LYS A 271 26.29 -10.34 -6.10
CA LYS A 271 26.29 -8.94 -5.67
C LYS A 271 26.25 -7.91 -6.82
N PRO A 272 26.95 -8.09 -7.96
CA PRO A 272 26.87 -7.17 -9.10
C PRO A 272 25.54 -7.27 -9.87
N ILE A 273 24.93 -8.45 -9.88
CA ILE A 273 23.64 -8.73 -10.56
C ILE A 273 22.52 -8.08 -9.74
N LEU A 274 22.50 -8.30 -8.43
CA LEU A 274 21.51 -7.71 -7.50
C LEU A 274 21.59 -6.17 -7.42
N LYS A 275 22.73 -5.55 -7.75
CA LYS A 275 22.82 -4.08 -7.83
C LYS A 275 22.11 -3.48 -9.05
N LYS A 276 21.83 -4.29 -10.08
CA LYS A 276 21.30 -3.84 -11.38
C LYS A 276 19.82 -4.17 -11.58
N ILE A 277 19.22 -4.94 -10.68
CA ILE A 277 17.83 -5.42 -10.76
C ILE A 277 16.97 -4.63 -9.78
N ASP A 278 15.74 -4.30 -10.18
CA ASP A 278 14.74 -3.74 -9.28
C ASP A 278 14.21 -4.83 -8.34
N ILE A 279 14.60 -4.76 -7.07
CA ILE A 279 14.33 -5.80 -6.06
C ILE A 279 12.99 -5.52 -5.34
N GLY A 280 12.21 -4.49 -5.73
CA GLY A 280 10.88 -4.27 -5.16
C GLY A 280 9.98 -5.51 -5.28
N TRP A 281 10.05 -6.18 -6.43
CA TRP A 281 9.36 -7.44 -6.71
C TRP A 281 9.87 -8.64 -5.88
N LEU A 282 11.18 -8.73 -5.65
CA LEU A 282 11.80 -9.73 -4.77
C LEU A 282 11.47 -9.50 -3.29
N TYR A 283 11.21 -8.25 -2.88
CA TYR A 283 10.83 -7.87 -1.51
C TYR A 283 9.36 -8.17 -1.22
N GLU A 284 8.46 -7.94 -2.19
CA GLU A 284 7.05 -8.40 -2.11
C GLU A 284 6.96 -9.92 -2.06
N ARG A 285 7.73 -10.65 -2.89
CA ARG A 285 7.90 -12.11 -2.75
C ARG A 285 8.53 -12.50 -1.41
N SER A 286 9.52 -11.75 -0.90
CA SER A 286 10.14 -12.05 0.41
C SER A 286 9.20 -11.90 1.60
N ARG A 287 8.17 -11.06 1.51
CA ARG A 287 7.11 -10.98 2.53
C ARG A 287 6.26 -12.25 2.61
N GLU A 288 5.96 -12.89 1.47
CA GLU A 288 5.33 -14.21 1.45
C GLU A 288 6.27 -15.27 2.06
N TYR A 289 7.59 -15.07 1.96
CA TYR A 289 8.64 -15.92 2.55
C TYR A 289 9.02 -15.56 4.01
N GLU A 290 8.48 -14.49 4.59
CA GLU A 290 8.87 -13.96 5.90
C GLU A 290 8.36 -14.84 7.05
N HIS A 291 7.22 -15.51 6.87
CA HIS A 291 6.73 -16.54 7.79
C HIS A 291 7.65 -17.76 7.87
N PHE A 292 8.30 -18.13 6.76
CA PHE A 292 9.31 -19.19 6.71
C PHE A 292 10.64 -18.72 7.31
N TYR A 293 11.03 -17.47 7.06
CA TYR A 293 12.22 -16.83 7.62
C TYR A 293 12.22 -16.82 9.15
N ASN A 294 11.07 -16.52 9.76
CA ASN A 294 10.89 -16.54 11.21
C ASN A 294 10.91 -17.96 11.80
N ARG A 295 10.44 -18.97 11.05
CA ARG A 295 10.46 -20.38 11.47
C ARG A 295 11.88 -20.96 11.44
N LEU A 296 12.65 -20.69 10.38
CA LEU A 296 14.07 -21.09 10.29
C LEU A 296 14.97 -20.41 11.34
N GLN A 297 14.72 -19.14 11.68
CA GLN A 297 15.45 -18.48 12.78
C GLN A 297 15.14 -19.10 14.14
N SER A 298 13.92 -19.59 14.35
CA SER A 298 13.54 -20.26 15.59
C SER A 298 14.17 -21.65 15.73
N GLU A 299 14.35 -22.37 14.62
CA GLU A 299 14.98 -23.70 14.58
C GLU A 299 16.52 -23.62 14.59
N GLY A 300 17.12 -22.67 13.85
CA GLY A 300 18.57 -22.44 13.82
C GLY A 300 19.15 -21.95 15.15
N ARG A 301 18.36 -21.24 15.97
CA ARG A 301 18.77 -20.85 17.34
C ARG A 301 18.97 -22.03 18.28
N GLN A 302 18.37 -23.20 18.01
CA GLN A 302 18.62 -24.40 18.81
C GLN A 302 19.98 -25.05 18.51
N ASN A 303 20.56 -24.77 17.33
CA ASN A 303 21.83 -25.38 16.88
C ASN A 303 23.04 -24.43 16.91
N GLY A 304 22.91 -23.23 17.49
CA GLY A 304 24.05 -22.37 17.79
C GLY A 304 24.85 -21.84 16.58
N GLN A 305 24.28 -21.82 15.37
CA GLN A 305 24.95 -21.33 14.18
C GLN A 305 24.40 -19.96 13.76
N ALA A 306 25.29 -18.96 13.73
CA ALA A 306 24.97 -17.62 13.24
C ALA A 306 24.68 -17.66 11.73
N ALA A 307 23.69 -16.89 11.29
CA ALA A 307 23.45 -16.65 9.87
C ALA A 307 24.72 -16.05 9.22
N PRO A 308 25.10 -16.46 7.99
CA PRO A 308 26.31 -15.94 7.35
C PRO A 308 26.23 -14.42 7.13
N GLU A 309 27.34 -13.74 7.48
CA GLU A 309 27.51 -12.28 7.57
C GLU A 309 27.10 -11.49 6.33
N VAL A 310 27.13 -12.08 5.13
CA VAL A 310 26.95 -11.31 3.87
C VAL A 310 25.48 -11.04 3.55
N LEU A 311 24.57 -11.95 3.90
CA LEU A 311 23.14 -11.69 3.87
C LEU A 311 22.77 -10.67 4.93
N SER A 312 23.33 -10.74 6.15
CA SER A 312 23.17 -9.67 7.13
C SER A 312 23.83 -8.38 6.69
N ASP A 313 24.89 -8.37 5.88
CA ASP A 313 25.51 -7.15 5.35
C ASP A 313 24.78 -6.59 4.14
N ILE A 314 24.09 -7.39 3.33
CA ILE A 314 23.24 -6.90 2.23
C ILE A 314 21.86 -6.51 2.78
N ILE A 315 21.35 -7.27 3.75
CA ILE A 315 20.19 -6.93 4.57
C ILE A 315 20.55 -5.79 5.53
N ASN A 316 21.80 -5.54 5.94
CA ASN A 316 22.20 -4.37 6.73
C ASN A 316 22.65 -3.22 5.86
N ASP A 317 23.19 -3.41 4.65
CA ASP A 317 23.46 -2.34 3.66
C ASP A 317 22.13 -1.89 3.03
N ARG A 318 21.13 -2.80 2.90
CA ARG A 318 19.76 -2.44 2.53
C ARG A 318 18.81 -2.20 3.69
N HIS A 319 18.99 -2.76 4.87
CA HIS A 319 18.36 -2.21 6.08
C HIS A 319 19.05 -0.90 6.40
N GLU A 320 20.29 -0.62 6.04
CA GLU A 320 20.79 0.75 6.10
C GLU A 320 20.02 1.58 5.07
N ARG A 321 19.87 1.15 3.82
CA ARG A 321 19.05 1.85 2.79
C ARG A 321 17.53 1.87 3.03
N ALA A 322 16.96 0.97 3.85
CA ALA A 322 15.54 0.86 4.22
C ALA A 322 15.29 1.34 5.66
N ARG A 323 16.36 1.49 6.46
CA ARG A 323 16.47 2.40 7.62
C ARG A 323 16.65 3.83 7.15
N HIS A 324 16.81 4.09 5.85
CA HIS A 324 16.61 5.43 5.36
C HIS A 324 15.14 5.73 5.56
N LYS A 325 14.88 6.84 6.24
CA LYS A 325 13.58 7.52 6.31
C LYS A 325 12.93 7.79 4.95
N ASP A 326 13.54 7.39 3.83
CA ASP A 326 13.29 7.85 2.47
C ASP A 326 12.42 6.93 1.62
N VAL A 327 11.82 5.88 2.21
CA VAL A 327 10.90 4.98 1.49
C VAL A 327 9.47 5.44 1.73
N ILE A 328 8.72 5.65 0.65
CA ILE A 328 7.30 5.98 0.76
C ILE A 328 6.52 4.68 0.95
N VAL A 329 5.70 4.62 2.00
CA VAL A 329 4.98 3.41 2.40
C VAL A 329 3.48 3.70 2.36
N GLY A 330 2.73 2.90 1.59
CA GLY A 330 1.28 3.01 1.46
C GLY A 330 0.74 2.07 0.38
N LYS A 331 -0.44 1.50 0.62
CA LYS A 331 -1.16 0.57 -0.29
C LYS A 331 -2.52 1.09 -0.74
N SER A 332 -3.02 2.16 -0.11
CA SER A 332 -4.30 2.81 -0.43
C SER A 332 -4.35 3.26 -1.89
N LEU A 333 -5.55 3.27 -2.48
CA LEU A 333 -5.76 3.69 -3.87
C LEU A 333 -5.22 5.11 -4.12
N VAL A 334 -5.49 6.05 -3.21
CA VAL A 334 -5.01 7.43 -3.31
C VAL A 334 -3.48 7.51 -3.37
N MET A 335 -2.78 6.67 -2.60
CA MET A 335 -1.32 6.62 -2.66
C MET A 335 -0.81 6.01 -3.95
N ARG A 336 -1.51 5.01 -4.53
CA ARG A 336 -1.14 4.45 -5.84
C ARG A 336 -1.23 5.48 -6.96
N ASP A 337 -2.29 6.29 -6.95
CA ASP A 337 -2.46 7.38 -7.91
C ASP A 337 -1.34 8.41 -7.78
N ILE A 338 -0.94 8.73 -6.54
CA ILE A 338 0.22 9.61 -6.27
C ILE A 338 1.52 8.99 -6.78
N TYR A 339 1.75 7.69 -6.60
CA TYR A 339 2.96 7.03 -7.11
C TYR A 339 3.02 7.08 -8.64
N TYR A 340 1.91 6.77 -9.30
CA TYR A 340 1.81 6.84 -10.75
C TYR A 340 2.05 8.27 -11.26
N LEU A 341 1.49 9.27 -10.59
CA LEU A 341 1.72 10.67 -10.92
C LEU A 341 3.20 11.04 -10.75
N VAL A 342 3.81 10.69 -9.62
CA VAL A 342 5.24 10.94 -9.32
C VAL A 342 6.13 10.31 -10.38
N GLU A 343 5.87 9.07 -10.77
CA GLU A 343 6.62 8.37 -11.82
C GLU A 343 6.52 9.09 -13.16
N LYS A 344 5.31 9.48 -13.57
CA LYS A 344 5.06 10.18 -14.83
C LYS A 344 5.74 11.55 -14.90
N ILE A 345 5.76 12.30 -13.80
CA ILE A 345 6.28 13.68 -13.78
C ILE A 345 7.77 13.75 -13.40
N ALA A 346 8.34 12.68 -12.85
CA ALA A 346 9.73 12.69 -12.37
C ALA A 346 10.75 13.01 -13.48
N SER A 347 10.49 12.57 -14.72
CA SER A 347 11.33 12.83 -15.89
C SER A 347 11.29 14.28 -16.40
N THR A 348 10.32 15.08 -15.93
CA THR A 348 10.14 16.46 -16.37
C THR A 348 10.94 17.45 -15.52
N ASP A 349 11.46 18.51 -16.14
CA ASP A 349 12.13 19.63 -15.46
C ASP A 349 11.15 20.72 -14.98
N LEU A 350 9.84 20.47 -15.09
CA LEU A 350 8.81 21.43 -14.69
C LEU A 350 8.81 21.64 -13.15
N PRO A 351 8.47 22.85 -12.66
CA PRO A 351 8.22 23.09 -11.25
C PRO A 351 7.08 22.21 -10.72
N ILE A 352 7.30 21.59 -9.56
CA ILE A 352 6.30 20.74 -8.90
C ILE A 352 5.96 21.34 -7.54
N LEU A 353 4.68 21.49 -7.23
CA LEU A 353 4.18 21.92 -5.93
C LEU A 353 3.54 20.72 -5.20
N ILE A 354 4.11 20.35 -4.06
CA ILE A 354 3.61 19.29 -3.19
C ILE A 354 2.78 19.93 -2.07
N GLN A 355 1.49 19.65 -2.04
CA GLN A 355 0.57 20.16 -1.01
C GLN A 355 0.18 19.05 -0.05
N GLY A 356 -0.04 19.39 1.21
CA GLY A 356 -0.61 18.48 2.19
C GLY A 356 -0.19 18.85 3.60
N GLU A 357 -0.95 18.39 4.59
CA GLU A 357 -0.72 18.77 6.00
C GLU A 357 0.69 18.43 6.50
N THR A 358 1.09 19.04 7.61
CA THR A 358 2.36 18.72 8.27
C THR A 358 2.40 17.24 8.65
N GLY A 359 3.53 16.59 8.36
CA GLY A 359 3.74 15.17 8.70
C GLY A 359 3.13 14.15 7.74
N THR A 360 2.66 14.53 6.55
CA THR A 360 2.11 13.60 5.54
C THR A 360 3.16 12.91 4.65
N GLY A 361 4.43 13.33 4.72
CA GLY A 361 5.54 12.74 3.95
C GLY A 361 5.96 13.53 2.70
N LYS A 362 5.70 14.84 2.64
CA LYS A 362 6.07 15.71 1.48
C LYS A 362 7.54 15.61 1.07
N GLU A 363 8.45 15.59 2.04
CA GLU A 363 9.89 15.44 1.78
C GLU A 363 10.22 14.11 1.08
N LEU A 364 9.51 13.03 1.41
CA LEU A 364 9.70 11.71 0.78
C LEU A 364 9.29 11.72 -0.68
N ILE A 365 8.22 12.43 -1.01
CA ILE A 365 7.78 12.64 -2.39
C ILE A 365 8.81 13.46 -3.15
N ALA A 366 9.36 14.53 -2.56
CA ALA A 366 10.41 15.31 -3.20
C ALA A 366 11.66 14.48 -3.48
N ARG A 367 12.07 13.62 -2.53
CA ARG A 367 13.18 12.66 -2.71
C ARG A 367 12.87 11.65 -3.82
N ALA A 368 11.65 11.12 -3.88
CA ALA A 368 11.23 10.19 -4.93
C ALA A 368 11.25 10.85 -6.32
N LEU A 369 10.72 12.08 -6.43
CA LEU A 369 10.75 12.88 -7.66
C LEU A 369 12.18 13.12 -8.16
N HIS A 370 13.12 13.35 -7.25
CA HIS A 370 14.53 13.51 -7.60
C HIS A 370 15.15 12.19 -8.06
N ARG A 371 14.97 11.10 -7.30
CA ARG A 371 15.51 9.77 -7.59
C ARG A 371 15.06 9.21 -8.93
N ASN A 372 13.82 9.50 -9.33
CA ASN A 372 13.24 9.02 -10.59
C ASN A 372 13.45 10.00 -11.75
N SER A 373 14.22 11.07 -11.57
CA SER A 373 14.45 12.09 -12.59
C SER A 373 15.70 11.87 -13.42
N LEU A 374 15.82 12.65 -14.50
CA LEU A 374 17.06 12.77 -15.28
C LEU A 374 18.23 13.35 -14.48
N ARG A 375 17.97 13.94 -13.30
CA ARG A 375 18.94 14.57 -12.41
C ARG A 375 19.25 13.71 -11.17
N LYS A 376 18.90 12.43 -11.18
CA LYS A 376 19.08 11.50 -10.04
C LYS A 376 20.53 11.36 -9.54
N ASP A 377 21.51 11.56 -10.43
CA ASP A 377 22.94 11.49 -10.12
C ASP A 377 23.53 12.86 -9.70
N LYS A 378 22.68 13.88 -9.56
CA LYS A 378 23.05 15.26 -9.18
C LYS A 378 22.56 15.55 -7.77
N ASN A 379 22.97 16.68 -7.20
CA ASN A 379 22.61 17.02 -5.83
C ASN A 379 21.11 17.32 -5.68
N LEU A 380 20.51 16.79 -4.62
CA LEU A 380 19.25 17.27 -4.06
C LEU A 380 19.56 18.13 -2.84
N LEU A 381 19.34 19.44 -2.96
CA LEU A 381 19.45 20.36 -1.82
C LEU A 381 18.04 20.64 -1.28
N SER A 382 17.89 20.55 0.04
CA SER A 382 16.64 20.87 0.72
C SER A 382 16.83 22.08 1.63
N LEU A 383 15.86 22.98 1.59
CA LEU A 383 15.80 24.13 2.50
C LEU A 383 14.36 24.31 2.98
N ASN A 384 14.19 24.42 4.30
CA ASN A 384 12.91 24.76 4.90
C ASN A 384 12.83 26.28 5.09
N CYS A 385 11.84 26.90 4.46
CA CYS A 385 11.71 28.35 4.39
C CYS A 385 11.17 28.99 5.68
N GLY A 386 10.45 28.22 6.52
CA GLY A 386 9.92 28.69 7.80
C GLY A 386 10.91 28.60 8.96
N SER A 387 11.99 27.83 8.82
CA SER A 387 12.93 27.54 9.91
C SER A 387 14.05 28.57 10.11
N LEU A 388 14.27 29.48 9.15
CA LEU A 388 15.35 30.48 9.18
C LEU A 388 14.80 31.92 9.20
N PRO A 389 15.47 32.86 9.90
CA PRO A 389 15.18 34.28 9.75
C PRO A 389 15.36 34.74 8.29
N GLU A 390 14.57 35.72 7.87
CA GLU A 390 14.51 36.18 6.46
C GLU A 390 15.89 36.52 5.87
N THR A 391 16.74 37.25 6.60
CA THR A 391 18.08 37.64 6.12
C THR A 391 19.01 36.44 5.95
N LEU A 392 18.88 35.43 6.80
CA LEU A 392 19.67 34.20 6.70
C LEU A 392 19.16 33.35 5.54
N LEU A 393 17.84 33.21 5.39
CA LEU A 393 17.21 32.55 4.26
C LEU A 393 17.64 33.17 2.92
N GLU A 394 17.68 34.50 2.84
CA GLU A 394 18.14 35.25 1.67
C GLU A 394 19.60 34.92 1.34
N SER A 395 20.47 34.89 2.36
CA SER A 395 21.89 34.57 2.21
C SER A 395 22.16 33.11 1.83
N GLU A 396 21.37 32.15 2.35
CA GLU A 396 21.49 30.73 2.03
C GLU A 396 20.96 30.43 0.62
N LEU A 397 19.85 31.03 0.21
CA LEU A 397 19.28 30.79 -1.12
C LEU A 397 20.10 31.40 -2.25
N PHE A 398 20.46 32.67 -2.12
CA PHE A 398 21.06 33.46 -3.21
C PHE A 398 22.57 33.63 -3.10
N GLY A 399 23.14 33.45 -1.91
CA GLY A 399 24.56 33.71 -1.65
C GLY A 399 24.89 35.19 -1.53
N TYR A 400 26.14 35.48 -1.18
CA TYR A 400 26.66 36.84 -1.00
C TYR A 400 28.12 36.96 -1.44
N VAL A 401 28.54 38.18 -1.74
CA VAL A 401 29.95 38.51 -1.99
C VAL A 401 30.59 39.12 -0.74
N LYS A 402 31.91 39.04 -0.66
CA LYS A 402 32.71 39.67 0.39
C LYS A 402 32.34 41.15 0.52
N GLY A 403 32.10 41.59 1.76
CA GLY A 403 31.72 42.97 2.07
C GLY A 403 30.24 43.32 1.88
N ALA A 404 29.38 42.36 1.54
CA ALA A 404 27.94 42.60 1.40
C ALA A 404 27.24 43.04 2.71
N PHE A 405 27.74 42.60 3.87
CA PHE A 405 27.28 43.01 5.20
C PHE A 405 28.39 42.77 6.24
N THR A 406 28.20 43.29 7.46
CA THR A 406 29.13 43.06 8.59
C THR A 406 29.21 41.58 8.93
N GLY A 407 30.34 40.94 8.62
CA GLY A 407 30.55 39.49 8.78
C GLY A 407 30.73 38.72 7.46
N ALA A 408 30.51 39.35 6.30
CA ALA A 408 30.79 38.77 4.98
C ALA A 408 32.29 38.83 4.66
N VAL A 409 33.10 37.99 5.32
CA VAL A 409 34.56 37.97 5.18
C VAL A 409 35.02 37.36 3.84
N GLU A 410 34.21 36.46 3.29
CA GLU A 410 34.46 35.73 2.04
C GLU A 410 33.18 35.63 1.20
N ASP A 411 33.32 35.28 -0.08
CA ASP A 411 32.20 35.00 -0.95
C ASP A 411 31.53 33.67 -0.57
N LYS A 412 30.20 33.63 -0.56
CA LYS A 412 29.42 32.40 -0.32
C LYS A 412 28.46 32.14 -1.48
N LYS A 413 28.53 30.93 -2.03
CA LYS A 413 27.55 30.45 -3.02
C LYS A 413 26.23 30.11 -2.34
N GLY A 414 25.12 30.53 -2.94
CA GLY A 414 23.77 30.17 -2.47
C GLY A 414 23.34 28.80 -2.96
N TYR A 415 22.29 28.24 -2.35
CA TYR A 415 21.75 26.93 -2.67
C TYR A 415 21.22 26.86 -4.10
N MET A 416 20.71 27.97 -4.67
CA MET A 416 20.33 28.00 -6.08
C MET A 416 21.52 27.82 -7.03
N GLU A 417 22.69 28.35 -6.67
CA GLU A 417 23.92 28.17 -7.44
C GLU A 417 24.48 26.75 -7.26
N ILE A 418 24.48 26.23 -6.02
CA ILE A 418 24.99 24.90 -5.71
C ILE A 418 24.09 23.79 -6.29
N ALA A 419 22.77 24.02 -6.33
CA ALA A 419 21.80 23.12 -6.95
C ALA A 419 21.70 23.29 -8.47
N SER A 420 22.55 24.13 -9.09
CA SER A 420 22.62 24.19 -10.56
C SER A 420 23.01 22.81 -11.10
N GLU A 421 22.29 22.31 -12.10
CA GLU A 421 22.28 20.92 -12.60
C GLU A 421 21.58 19.89 -11.69
N GLY A 422 21.26 20.23 -10.44
CA GLY A 422 20.58 19.38 -9.47
C GLY A 422 19.09 19.71 -9.30
N THR A 423 18.56 19.36 -8.13
CA THR A 423 17.19 19.67 -7.70
C THR A 423 17.24 20.47 -6.39
N LEU A 424 16.49 21.57 -6.34
CA LEU A 424 16.29 22.37 -5.13
C LEU A 424 14.88 22.11 -4.60
N PHE A 425 14.79 21.57 -3.39
CA PHE A 425 13.55 21.34 -2.67
C PHE A 425 13.34 22.44 -1.62
N LEU A 426 12.27 23.22 -1.79
CA LEU A 426 11.88 24.30 -0.89
C LEU A 426 10.64 23.89 -0.10
N ASP A 427 10.83 23.55 1.17
CA ASP A 427 9.74 23.17 2.07
C ASP A 427 9.15 24.40 2.76
N GLU A 428 7.86 24.32 3.09
CA GLU A 428 7.08 25.39 3.72
C GLU A 428 7.16 26.73 2.97
N ILE A 429 6.99 26.70 1.64
CA ILE A 429 7.10 27.88 0.77
C ILE A 429 6.10 28.99 1.13
N ALA A 430 4.97 28.61 1.75
CA ALA A 430 3.94 29.51 2.25
C ALA A 430 4.43 30.48 3.35
N ASP A 431 5.51 30.12 4.06
CA ASP A 431 6.04 30.92 5.17
C ASP A 431 7.07 31.97 4.70
N MET A 432 7.36 32.05 3.40
CA MET A 432 8.24 33.09 2.84
C MET A 432 7.61 34.48 2.91
N SER A 433 8.41 35.50 3.23
CA SER A 433 8.00 36.91 3.14
C SER A 433 7.67 37.30 1.69
N LEU A 434 6.80 38.30 1.50
CA LEU A 434 6.45 38.81 0.16
C LEU A 434 7.69 39.31 -0.63
N LYS A 435 8.71 39.83 0.07
CA LYS A 435 9.98 40.28 -0.52
C LYS A 435 10.77 39.08 -1.06
N MET A 436 10.86 38.01 -0.29
CA MET A 436 11.51 36.76 -0.71
C MET A 436 10.76 36.10 -1.86
N GLN A 437 9.43 36.09 -1.82
CA GLN A 437 8.58 35.61 -2.92
C GLN A 437 8.88 36.36 -4.24
N GLN A 438 9.05 37.68 -4.19
CA GLN A 438 9.41 38.47 -5.37
C GLN A 438 10.81 38.12 -5.92
N ARG A 439 11.81 37.92 -5.05
CA ARG A 439 13.15 37.49 -5.48
C ARG A 439 13.15 36.09 -6.09
N LEU A 440 12.40 35.17 -5.50
CA LEU A 440 12.24 33.81 -6.01
C LEU A 440 11.56 33.82 -7.39
N LEU A 441 10.51 34.62 -7.58
CA LEU A 441 9.84 34.77 -8.87
C LEU A 441 10.84 35.19 -9.97
N ARG A 442 11.65 36.23 -9.73
CA ARG A 442 12.68 36.66 -10.68
C ARG A 442 13.67 35.56 -11.02
N ALA A 443 14.09 34.78 -10.02
CA ALA A 443 14.99 33.65 -10.25
C ALA A 443 14.37 32.55 -11.13
N LEU A 444 13.07 32.27 -10.97
CA LEU A 444 12.32 31.28 -11.76
C LEU A 444 11.99 31.74 -13.18
N GLU A 445 11.81 33.04 -13.39
CA GLU A 445 11.53 33.64 -14.69
C GLU A 445 12.81 33.81 -15.51
N GLU A 446 13.83 34.44 -14.93
CA GLU A 446 15.04 34.86 -15.64
C GLU A 446 16.11 33.76 -15.67
N LYS A 447 15.94 32.68 -14.88
CA LYS A 447 16.96 31.64 -14.66
C LYS A 447 18.31 32.21 -14.24
N GLN A 448 18.27 33.30 -13.49
CA GLN A 448 19.43 34.05 -13.00
C GLN A 448 19.21 34.48 -11.55
N ILE A 449 20.29 34.55 -10.78
CA ILE A 449 20.27 35.03 -9.40
C ILE A 449 21.25 36.18 -9.19
N TRP A 450 20.91 37.07 -8.26
CA TRP A 450 21.80 38.13 -7.78
C TRP A 450 22.24 37.80 -6.36
N LYS A 451 23.55 37.67 -6.17
CA LYS A 451 24.13 37.54 -4.83
C LYS A 451 23.94 38.85 -4.08
N ILE A 452 23.77 38.77 -2.76
CA ILE A 452 23.69 39.97 -1.93
C ILE A 452 25.00 40.75 -2.08
N GLY A 453 24.90 42.04 -2.41
CA GLY A 453 26.05 42.91 -2.66
C GLY A 453 26.67 42.79 -4.06
N CYS A 454 26.09 41.99 -4.97
CA CYS A 454 26.57 41.83 -6.34
C CYS A 454 25.54 42.31 -7.36
N GLU A 455 25.96 43.17 -8.30
CA GLU A 455 25.10 43.64 -9.40
C GLU A 455 25.06 42.67 -10.58
N LYS A 456 26.05 41.80 -10.71
CA LYS A 456 26.15 40.86 -11.82
C LYS A 456 25.29 39.61 -11.55
N PRO A 457 24.38 39.25 -12.48
CA PRO A 457 23.60 38.02 -12.36
C PRO A 457 24.48 36.78 -12.56
N THR A 458 24.09 35.68 -11.92
CA THR A 458 24.66 34.35 -12.11
C THR A 458 23.58 33.43 -12.69
N ALA A 459 23.83 32.82 -13.84
CA ALA A 459 22.89 31.89 -14.47
C ALA A 459 22.74 30.60 -13.65
N ILE A 460 21.50 30.11 -13.53
CA ILE A 460 21.16 28.89 -12.82
C ILE A 460 20.35 27.94 -13.70
N ASN A 461 20.60 26.64 -13.55
CA ASN A 461 19.80 25.59 -14.18
C ASN A 461 19.43 24.54 -13.14
N ALA A 462 18.66 24.94 -12.12
CA ALA A 462 18.16 24.03 -11.09
C ALA A 462 16.72 23.59 -11.43
N ARG A 463 16.38 22.33 -11.09
CA ARG A 463 14.99 21.87 -11.06
C ARG A 463 14.39 22.24 -9.71
N PHE A 464 13.18 22.76 -9.68
CA PHE A 464 12.54 23.21 -8.45
C PHE A 464 11.39 22.30 -8.03
N VAL A 465 11.40 21.91 -6.76
CA VAL A 465 10.30 21.23 -6.10
C VAL A 465 9.92 22.05 -4.87
N PHE A 466 8.64 22.38 -4.74
CA PHE A 466 8.10 23.20 -3.66
C PHE A 466 7.20 22.34 -2.79
N ALA A 467 7.13 22.63 -1.49
CA ALA A 467 6.13 22.04 -0.61
C ALA A 467 5.43 23.11 0.23
N SER A 468 4.15 22.90 0.48
CA SER A 468 3.33 23.72 1.37
C SER A 468 2.48 22.85 2.29
N ASN A 469 2.41 23.23 3.56
CA ASN A 469 1.46 22.69 4.54
C ASN A 469 0.13 23.45 4.59
N GLN A 470 0.08 24.61 3.95
CA GLN A 470 -1.08 25.48 3.86
C GLN A 470 -1.65 25.49 2.44
N ASP A 471 -2.95 25.76 2.35
CA ASP A 471 -3.61 26.04 1.08
C ASP A 471 -3.15 27.40 0.55
N VAL A 472 -2.34 27.35 -0.52
CA VAL A 472 -1.72 28.54 -1.11
C VAL A 472 -2.76 29.46 -1.73
N GLU A 473 -3.86 28.91 -2.27
CA GLU A 473 -4.95 29.70 -2.87
C GLU A 473 -5.64 30.57 -1.81
N GLN A 474 -5.83 30.03 -0.61
CA GLN A 474 -6.35 30.80 0.53
C GLN A 474 -5.39 31.91 0.98
N LEU A 475 -4.08 31.69 0.87
CA LEU A 475 -3.07 32.71 1.21
C LEU A 475 -3.03 33.85 0.19
N ILE A 476 -3.29 33.55 -1.09
CA ILE A 476 -3.44 34.56 -2.14
C ILE A 476 -4.67 35.45 -1.83
N ALA A 477 -5.80 34.84 -1.47
CA ALA A 477 -7.00 35.60 -1.07
C ALA A 477 -6.74 36.53 0.13
N LYS A 478 -5.83 36.14 1.04
CA LYS A 478 -5.39 36.93 2.19
C LYS A 478 -4.25 37.92 1.88
N LYS A 479 -3.77 37.99 0.63
CA LYS A 479 -2.61 38.79 0.19
C LYS A 479 -1.30 38.47 0.94
N LEU A 480 -1.19 37.25 1.47
CA LEU A 480 0.02 36.74 2.13
C LEU A 480 0.93 35.98 1.16
N PHE A 481 0.38 35.58 0.02
CA PHE A 481 1.12 34.94 -1.05
C PHE A 481 0.85 35.65 -2.38
N ARG A 482 1.88 35.82 -3.21
CA ARG A 482 1.73 36.48 -4.50
C ARG A 482 1.15 35.53 -5.55
N GLU A 483 0.15 36.02 -6.26
CA GLU A 483 -0.54 35.29 -7.31
C GLU A 483 0.38 34.96 -8.50
N ASP A 484 1.27 35.88 -8.88
CA ASP A 484 2.24 35.68 -9.96
C ASP A 484 3.24 34.54 -9.68
N LEU A 485 3.78 34.47 -8.45
CA LEU A 485 4.61 33.37 -8.01
C LEU A 485 3.85 32.05 -8.01
N PHE A 486 2.59 32.05 -7.54
CA PHE A 486 1.76 30.85 -7.54
C PHE A 486 1.62 30.27 -8.94
N TYR A 487 1.26 31.07 -9.94
CA TYR A 487 1.16 30.59 -11.32
C TYR A 487 2.47 30.00 -11.86
N ARG A 488 3.63 30.49 -11.39
CA ARG A 488 4.94 29.97 -11.81
C ARG A 488 5.32 28.64 -11.15
N ILE A 489 4.94 28.43 -9.89
CA ILE A 489 5.26 27.19 -9.16
C ILE A 489 4.18 26.11 -9.30
N ASN A 490 2.94 26.50 -9.63
CA ASN A 490 1.77 25.64 -9.71
C ASN A 490 1.63 24.91 -11.07
N THR A 491 2.74 24.53 -11.69
CA THR A 491 2.69 23.85 -13.00
C THR A 491 2.18 22.42 -12.87
N ILE A 492 2.61 21.71 -11.82
CA ILE A 492 2.11 20.38 -11.48
C ILE A 492 1.88 20.33 -9.97
N ILE A 493 0.69 19.90 -9.54
CA ILE A 493 0.34 19.75 -8.12
C ILE A 493 0.33 18.27 -7.74
N VAL A 494 1.00 17.96 -6.63
CA VAL A 494 0.89 16.66 -5.96
C VAL A 494 0.27 16.87 -4.58
N SER A 495 -1.01 16.52 -4.44
CA SER A 495 -1.74 16.68 -3.17
C SER A 495 -1.68 15.40 -2.34
N LEU A 496 -1.05 15.48 -1.17
CA LEU A 496 -0.95 14.38 -0.22
C LEU A 496 -2.12 14.37 0.75
N PRO A 497 -2.87 13.25 0.84
CA PRO A 497 -3.95 13.13 1.80
C PRO A 497 -3.41 13.01 3.23
N PRO A 498 -4.13 13.55 4.22
CA PRO A 498 -3.84 13.31 5.62
C PRO A 498 -4.06 11.82 5.95
N LEU A 499 -3.40 11.34 7.01
CA LEU A 499 -3.39 9.92 7.37
C LEU A 499 -4.80 9.38 7.70
N ARG A 500 -5.68 10.24 8.23
CA ARG A 500 -7.09 9.92 8.51
C ARG A 500 -7.92 9.56 7.28
N ASP A 501 -7.52 10.02 6.08
CA ASP A 501 -8.20 9.72 4.83
C ASP A 501 -7.62 8.46 4.15
N ARG A 502 -6.54 7.91 4.69
CA ARG A 502 -5.86 6.69 4.21
C ARG A 502 -5.55 5.72 5.35
N LYS A 503 -6.57 5.42 6.16
CA LYS A 503 -6.46 4.53 7.34
C LYS A 503 -5.92 3.13 7.03
N GLU A 504 -6.15 2.64 5.82
CA GLU A 504 -5.66 1.34 5.34
C GLU A 504 -4.13 1.24 5.32
N ASP A 505 -3.43 2.38 5.29
CA ASP A 505 -1.96 2.45 5.31
C ASP A 505 -1.39 2.35 6.73
N ILE A 506 -2.19 2.61 7.77
CA ILE A 506 -1.74 2.63 9.17
C ILE A 506 -1.13 1.29 9.61
N PRO A 507 -1.72 0.11 9.34
CA PRO A 507 -1.10 -1.17 9.72
C PRO A 507 0.25 -1.41 9.04
N LEU A 508 0.39 -0.94 7.79
CA LEU A 508 1.60 -1.08 7.01
C LEU A 508 2.71 -0.16 7.54
N LEU A 509 2.35 1.10 7.83
CA LEU A 509 3.24 2.11 8.42
C LEU A 509 3.68 1.71 9.83
N ALA A 510 2.77 1.24 10.67
CA ALA A 510 3.08 0.78 12.01
C ALA A 510 4.08 -0.39 12.00
N SER A 511 3.85 -1.37 11.12
CA SER A 511 4.78 -2.49 10.91
C SER A 511 6.15 -2.01 10.43
N HIS A 512 6.19 -1.04 9.51
CA HIS A 512 7.43 -0.44 9.02
C HIS A 512 8.22 0.24 10.16
N PHE A 513 7.57 1.05 10.98
CA PHE A 513 8.22 1.72 12.11
C PHE A 513 8.66 0.76 13.22
N ILE A 514 7.90 -0.31 13.48
CA ILE A 514 8.35 -1.37 14.38
C ILE A 514 9.62 -2.03 13.86
N GLY A 515 9.66 -2.38 12.58
CA GLY A 515 10.87 -2.90 11.93
C GLY A 515 12.06 -1.94 12.03
N LEU A 516 11.79 -0.62 11.97
CA LEU A 516 12.80 0.42 12.09
C LEU A 516 13.35 0.60 13.52
N TYR A 517 12.51 0.49 14.54
CA TYR A 517 12.82 0.88 15.92
C TYR A 517 12.96 -0.28 16.92
N SER A 518 12.55 -1.49 16.56
CA SER A 518 12.71 -2.66 17.42
C SER A 518 14.17 -3.10 17.54
N SER A 519 14.66 -3.23 18.77
CA SER A 519 16.00 -3.75 19.06
C SER A 519 15.90 -5.26 19.30
N GLY A 520 16.10 -6.07 18.26
CA GLY A 520 16.14 -7.54 18.40
C GLY A 520 15.67 -8.39 17.22
N GLY A 521 15.35 -7.80 16.06
CA GLY A 521 15.08 -8.56 14.84
C GLY A 521 13.78 -9.36 14.81
N ASN A 522 12.96 -9.31 15.87
CA ASN A 522 11.61 -9.87 15.85
C ASN A 522 10.63 -8.76 15.50
N VAL A 523 10.06 -8.80 14.28
CA VAL A 523 8.87 -8.02 13.95
C VAL A 523 7.70 -8.64 14.70
N ILE A 524 7.39 -8.08 15.87
CA ILE A 524 6.31 -8.56 16.71
C ILE A 524 5.02 -7.85 16.27
N ALA A 525 3.98 -8.62 15.94
CA ALA A 525 2.70 -8.08 15.49
C ALA A 525 2.01 -7.27 16.59
N ILE A 526 1.44 -6.11 16.22
CA ILE A 526 0.59 -5.32 17.12
C ILE A 526 -0.73 -6.09 17.34
N PRO A 527 -1.21 -6.23 18.59
CA PRO A 527 -2.51 -6.85 18.86
C PRO A 527 -3.66 -6.12 18.14
N ASP A 528 -4.62 -6.88 17.59
CA ASP A 528 -5.73 -6.32 16.78
C ASP A 528 -6.48 -5.19 17.49
N LYS A 529 -6.74 -5.30 18.79
CA LYS A 529 -7.42 -4.26 19.57
C LYS A 529 -6.66 -2.94 19.63
N VAL A 530 -5.32 -3.02 19.67
CA VAL A 530 -4.45 -1.84 19.66
C VAL A 530 -4.41 -1.26 18.25
N MET A 531 -4.32 -2.12 17.23
CA MET A 531 -4.39 -1.70 15.83
C MET A 531 -5.69 -0.98 15.50
N ASP A 532 -6.84 -1.47 15.98
CA ASP A 532 -8.14 -0.82 15.81
C ASP A 532 -8.16 0.60 16.39
N ILE A 533 -7.50 0.81 17.53
CA ILE A 533 -7.39 2.14 18.15
C ILE A 533 -6.51 3.04 17.28
N LEU A 534 -5.35 2.54 16.84
CA LEU A 534 -4.45 3.27 15.97
C LEU A 534 -5.13 3.65 14.64
N MET A 535 -5.95 2.77 14.06
CA MET A 535 -6.66 3.04 12.81
C MET A 535 -7.78 4.08 12.97
N ASN A 536 -8.38 4.18 14.16
CA ASN A 536 -9.50 5.09 14.40
C ASN A 536 -9.10 6.47 14.93
N TYR A 537 -7.87 6.61 15.44
CA TYR A 537 -7.35 7.90 15.86
C TYR A 537 -7.16 8.85 14.65
N PRO A 538 -7.50 10.15 14.76
CA PRO A 538 -7.45 11.10 13.64
C PRO A 538 -6.04 11.50 13.19
N TRP A 539 -5.00 11.23 13.98
CA TRP A 539 -3.59 11.56 13.66
C TRP A 539 -3.39 13.02 13.19
N PRO A 540 -3.64 14.03 14.05
CA PRO A 540 -3.42 15.45 13.69
C PRO A 540 -1.99 15.76 13.23
N GLY A 541 -0.98 15.03 13.71
CA GLY A 541 0.41 15.12 13.25
C GLY A 541 0.78 14.10 12.16
N ASN A 542 -0.22 13.43 11.58
CA ASN A 542 -0.11 12.48 10.48
C ASN A 542 0.95 11.38 10.75
N ILE A 543 1.75 11.03 9.74
CA ILE A 543 2.74 9.95 9.80
C ILE A 543 3.80 10.24 10.87
N ARG A 544 4.17 11.52 11.07
CA ARG A 544 5.17 11.92 12.08
C ARG A 544 4.70 11.64 13.51
N GLU A 545 3.41 11.82 13.79
CA GLU A 545 2.84 11.47 15.09
C GLU A 545 2.78 9.95 15.28
N LEU A 546 2.35 9.21 14.25
CA LEU A 546 2.34 7.74 14.27
C LEU A 546 3.76 7.16 14.48
N GLU A 547 4.75 7.66 13.77
CA GLU A 547 6.16 7.26 13.91
C GLU A 547 6.65 7.47 15.35
N ASN A 548 6.38 8.65 15.91
CA ASN A 548 6.78 8.97 17.28
C ASN A 548 6.10 8.05 18.30
N GLU A 549 4.83 7.73 18.09
CA GLU A 549 4.09 6.85 18.99
C GLU A 549 4.65 5.42 18.96
N ILE A 550 4.84 4.86 17.76
CA ILE A 550 5.43 3.53 17.60
C ILE A 550 6.86 3.49 18.14
N LYS A 551 7.66 4.54 17.91
CA LYS A 551 9.00 4.65 18.46
C LYS A 551 9.00 4.62 19.98
N LYS A 552 8.09 5.37 20.64
CA LYS A 552 7.95 5.32 22.11
C LYS A 552 7.59 3.92 22.58
N ILE A 553 6.64 3.26 21.91
CA ILE A 553 6.22 1.90 22.20
C ILE A 553 7.42 0.93 22.14
N CYS A 554 8.22 0.98 21.08
CA CYS A 554 9.40 0.13 20.92
C CYS A 554 10.48 0.38 21.98
N VAL A 555 10.59 1.60 22.50
CA VAL A 555 11.54 1.93 23.58
C VAL A 555 11.03 1.47 24.94
N LEU A 556 9.74 1.65 25.22
CA LEU A 556 9.12 1.37 26.52
C LEU A 556 8.78 -0.12 26.72
N HIS A 557 8.55 -0.85 25.64
CA HIS A 557 8.07 -2.23 25.68
C HIS A 557 8.98 -3.15 24.86
N LYS A 558 9.55 -4.16 25.53
CA LYS A 558 10.38 -5.19 24.88
C LYS A 558 9.57 -6.21 24.08
N ASP A 559 8.31 -6.42 24.46
CA ASP A 559 7.40 -7.35 23.79
C ASP A 559 6.13 -6.62 23.32
N ILE A 560 6.09 -6.34 22.01
CA ILE A 560 5.00 -5.61 21.35
C ILE A 560 3.72 -6.46 21.29
N ALA A 561 3.80 -7.80 21.38
CA ALA A 561 2.64 -8.68 21.33
C ALA A 561 1.80 -8.58 22.61
N MET A 562 2.40 -8.07 23.69
CA MET A 562 1.71 -7.83 24.96
C MET A 562 1.14 -6.42 25.08
N LEU A 563 1.16 -5.60 24.02
CA LEU A 563 0.61 -4.25 24.04
C LEU A 563 -0.87 -4.25 24.42
N LYS A 564 -1.21 -3.40 25.40
CA LYS A 564 -2.58 -3.16 25.84
C LYS A 564 -3.00 -1.75 25.44
N GLU A 565 -4.32 -1.54 25.35
CA GLU A 565 -4.90 -0.22 25.04
C GLU A 565 -4.41 0.88 26.00
N SER A 566 -4.15 0.54 27.27
CA SER A 566 -3.67 1.46 28.30
C SER A 566 -2.18 1.84 28.18
N MET A 567 -1.46 1.26 27.22
CA MET A 567 -0.04 1.52 26.98
C MET A 567 0.18 2.52 25.84
N LEU A 568 -0.89 2.89 25.12
CA LEU A 568 -0.86 4.00 24.17
C LEU A 568 -0.92 5.33 24.93
N SER A 569 -0.46 6.41 24.30
CA SER A 569 -0.56 7.76 24.86
C SER A 569 -2.01 8.13 25.20
N ASP A 570 -2.21 8.84 26.32
CA ASP A 570 -3.53 9.22 26.83
C ASP A 570 -4.41 9.95 25.80
N ALA A 571 -3.82 10.74 24.90
CA ALA A 571 -4.52 11.42 23.81
C ALA A 571 -5.22 10.44 22.84
N ILE A 572 -4.59 9.29 22.60
CA ILE A 572 -5.11 8.23 21.73
C ILE A 572 -6.20 7.44 22.47
N CYS A 573 -5.97 7.10 23.74
CA CYS A 573 -6.94 6.39 24.57
C CYS A 573 -8.23 7.20 24.82
N THR A 574 -8.11 8.52 25.00
CA THR A 574 -9.24 9.41 25.32
C THR A 574 -10.14 9.73 24.13
N CYS A 575 -9.64 9.68 22.88
CA CYS A 575 -10.49 9.82 21.68
C CYS A 575 -11.60 8.76 21.64
N ARG A 576 -11.32 7.53 22.04
CA ARG A 576 -12.32 6.44 22.10
C ARG A 576 -13.44 6.72 23.10
N MET A 577 -13.13 7.42 24.20
CA MET A 577 -14.14 7.83 25.19
C MET A 577 -15.01 9.00 24.72
N ARG A 578 -14.52 9.80 23.77
CA ARG A 578 -15.25 10.96 23.24
C ARG A 578 -16.26 10.52 22.16
N ASP A 579 -15.94 9.52 21.34
CA ASP A 579 -16.88 8.96 20.35
C ASP A 579 -18.00 8.10 20.94
N MET A 580 -17.77 7.47 22.10
CA MET A 580 -18.85 6.83 22.87
C MET A 580 -19.78 7.84 23.57
N ARG A 581 -19.39 9.13 23.64
CA ARG A 581 -20.13 10.20 24.32
C ARG A 581 -20.64 11.28 23.36
N SER A 582 -20.29 11.25 22.07
CA SER A 582 -20.61 12.29 21.09
C SER A 582 -21.97 12.10 20.40
N THR A 583 -22.84 11.23 20.91
CA THR A 583 -24.27 11.22 20.54
C THR A 583 -25.16 12.08 21.42
N ASP A 584 -24.65 12.68 22.50
CA ASP A 584 -25.43 13.60 23.32
C ASP A 584 -24.72 14.95 23.40
N GLY A 585 -25.39 15.98 22.87
CA GLY A 585 -24.98 17.38 23.06
C GLY A 585 -24.77 17.71 24.55
N VAL A 586 -24.08 18.81 24.84
CA VAL A 586 -23.66 19.24 26.18
C VAL A 586 -24.76 19.01 27.24
N LYS A 587 -24.74 17.84 27.88
CA LYS A 587 -25.63 17.49 28.99
C LYS A 587 -25.13 18.23 30.23
N GLY A 588 -26.04 18.89 30.93
CA GLY A 588 -25.70 19.60 32.16
C GLY A 588 -25.11 18.63 33.20
N LEU A 589 -24.25 19.13 34.10
CA LEU A 589 -23.61 18.33 35.17
C LEU A 589 -24.62 17.52 36.02
N ARG A 590 -25.87 17.99 36.07
CA ARG A 590 -26.99 17.35 36.77
C ARG A 590 -27.49 16.08 36.07
N GLU A 591 -27.49 16.08 34.74
CA GLU A 591 -27.93 14.94 33.92
C GLU A 591 -26.85 13.85 33.88
N LEU A 592 -25.58 14.24 33.78
CA LEU A 592 -24.44 13.32 33.88
C LEU A 592 -24.42 12.56 35.22
N LYS A 593 -24.73 13.24 36.32
CA LYS A 593 -24.85 12.60 37.64
C LYS A 593 -26.02 11.61 37.68
N ALA A 594 -27.16 11.95 37.07
CA ALA A 594 -28.33 11.09 37.04
C ALA A 594 -28.12 9.84 36.16
N ASP A 595 -27.44 9.99 35.01
CA ASP A 595 -27.11 8.89 34.11
C ASP A 595 -26.08 7.93 34.74
N PHE A 596 -25.03 8.49 35.35
CA PHE A 596 -24.04 7.68 36.08
C PHE A 596 -24.65 6.94 37.28
N GLU A 597 -25.55 7.59 38.02
CA GLU A 597 -26.28 6.96 39.12
C GLU A 597 -27.23 5.86 38.62
N ARG A 598 -27.89 6.06 37.47
CA ARG A 598 -28.75 5.06 36.83
C ARG A 598 -27.96 3.81 36.45
N ASP A 599 -26.85 3.99 35.76
CA ASP A 599 -26.01 2.88 35.27
C ASP A 599 -25.40 2.08 36.42
N THR A 600 -24.95 2.78 37.46
CA THR A 600 -24.38 2.14 38.66
C THR A 600 -25.44 1.29 39.36
N ILE A 601 -26.65 1.82 39.57
CA ILE A 601 -27.76 1.08 40.21
C ILE A 601 -28.18 -0.12 39.35
N ALA A 602 -28.32 0.06 38.03
CA ALA A 602 -28.71 -1.01 37.11
C ALA A 602 -27.68 -2.15 37.07
N LYS A 603 -26.38 -1.81 37.03
CA LYS A 603 -25.30 -2.78 37.04
C LYS A 603 -25.27 -3.58 38.35
N THR A 604 -25.39 -2.92 39.51
CA THR A 604 -25.41 -3.60 40.80
C THR A 604 -26.63 -4.50 40.97
N ILE A 605 -27.80 -4.13 40.45
CA ILE A 605 -28.99 -5.00 40.46
C ILE A 605 -28.78 -6.25 39.60
N LYS A 606 -28.14 -6.09 38.43
CA LYS A 606 -27.81 -7.20 37.53
C LYS A 606 -26.81 -8.17 38.16
N GLU A 607 -25.78 -7.64 38.82
CA GLU A 607 -24.80 -8.43 39.60
C GLU A 607 -25.47 -9.18 40.77
N CYS A 608 -26.46 -8.56 41.41
CA CYS A 608 -27.25 -9.16 42.49
C CYS A 608 -28.41 -10.05 41.99
N LYS A 609 -28.48 -10.37 40.69
CA LYS A 609 -29.53 -11.20 40.05
C LYS A 609 -30.95 -10.77 40.43
N GLY A 610 -31.20 -9.46 40.50
CA GLY A 610 -32.53 -8.91 40.85
C GLY A 610 -32.86 -8.85 42.34
N ASN A 611 -31.94 -9.23 43.25
CA ASN A 611 -32.17 -9.10 44.68
C ASN A 611 -31.94 -7.65 45.17
N ILE A 612 -33.04 -6.88 45.24
CA ILE A 612 -33.05 -5.45 45.59
C ILE A 612 -32.49 -5.19 47.00
N SER A 613 -32.71 -6.10 47.96
CA SER A 613 -32.21 -5.95 49.34
C SER A 613 -30.69 -6.09 49.41
N MET A 614 -30.11 -6.97 48.58
CA MET A 614 -28.66 -7.16 48.49
C MET A 614 -28.00 -6.00 47.75
N ALA A 615 -28.59 -5.53 46.65
CA ALA A 615 -28.13 -4.36 45.91
C ALA A 615 -28.13 -3.09 46.77
N ALA A 616 -29.16 -2.90 47.63
CA ALA A 616 -29.22 -1.77 48.56
C ALA A 616 -28.07 -1.75 49.57
N ARG A 617 -27.70 -2.92 50.11
CA ARG A 617 -26.55 -3.04 51.04
C ARG A 617 -25.22 -2.72 50.36
N LEU A 618 -25.01 -3.23 49.14
CA LEU A 618 -23.81 -2.96 48.34
C LEU A 618 -23.66 -1.48 47.99
N LEU A 619 -24.76 -0.81 47.66
CA LEU A 619 -24.79 0.62 47.35
C LEU A 619 -24.85 1.52 48.60
N LYS A 620 -24.83 0.94 49.81
CA LYS A 620 -24.98 1.65 51.10
C LYS A 620 -26.25 2.52 51.17
N TYR A 621 -27.33 2.07 50.53
CA TYR A 621 -28.64 2.69 50.60
C TYR A 621 -29.60 1.86 51.45
N SER A 622 -30.59 2.52 52.06
CA SER A 622 -31.73 1.79 52.61
C SER A 622 -32.61 1.27 51.47
N ARG A 623 -33.29 0.14 51.68
CA ARG A 623 -34.17 -0.48 50.67
C ARG A 623 -35.23 0.50 50.15
N VAL A 624 -35.76 1.36 51.03
CA VAL A 624 -36.75 2.39 50.69
C VAL A 624 -36.14 3.48 49.80
N VAL A 625 -34.91 3.93 50.09
CA VAL A 625 -34.20 4.93 49.29
C VAL A 625 -33.85 4.40 47.91
N LEU A 626 -33.39 3.14 47.82
CA LEU A 626 -33.10 2.51 46.55
C LEU A 626 -34.35 2.39 45.67
N HIS A 627 -35.49 1.95 46.23
CA HIS A 627 -36.75 1.89 45.49
C HIS A 627 -37.22 3.27 45.00
N ARG A 628 -37.07 4.32 45.81
CA ARG A 628 -37.39 5.70 45.40
C ARG A 628 -36.50 6.16 44.24
N LYS A 629 -35.19 5.87 44.30
CA LYS A 629 -34.23 6.20 43.23
C LYS A 629 -34.50 5.42 41.95
N MET A 630 -34.82 4.13 42.04
CA MET A 630 -35.20 3.31 40.88
C MET A 630 -36.46 3.87 40.19
N LYS A 631 -37.47 4.28 40.95
CA LYS A 631 -38.68 4.89 40.41
C LYS A 631 -38.40 6.27 39.77
N ALA A 632 -37.57 7.10 40.40
CA ALA A 632 -37.20 8.40 39.87
C ALA A 632 -36.36 8.31 38.58
N LEU A 633 -35.47 7.31 38.50
CA LEU A 633 -34.57 7.10 37.36
C LEU A 633 -35.15 6.17 36.27
N LYS A 634 -36.42 5.75 36.42
CA LYS A 634 -37.15 4.85 35.51
C LYS A 634 -36.43 3.52 35.23
N ILE A 635 -35.80 2.94 36.25
CA ILE A 635 -35.15 1.62 36.15
C ILE A 635 -36.22 0.55 36.33
N VAL A 636 -36.50 -0.21 35.27
CA VAL A 636 -37.42 -1.37 35.30
C VAL A 636 -36.62 -2.59 35.76
N THR A 637 -37.15 -3.30 36.76
CA THR A 637 -36.56 -4.53 37.32
C THR A 637 -36.69 -5.72 36.40
#